data_AF-F8A2C1-F1
#
_entry.id   AF-F8A2C1-F1
#
_cell.length_a   1.000
_cell.length_b   1.000
_cell.length_c   1.000
_cell.angle_alpha   90.00
_cell.angle_beta   90.00
_cell.angle_gamma   90.00
#
_symmetry.space_group_name_H-M   'P 1'
#
loop_
_entity.id
_entity.type
_entity.pdbx_description
1 polymer ?
#
loop_
_entity_poly.entity_id
_entity_poly.type
_entity_poly.pdbx_seq_one_letter_code
_entity_poly.pdbx_strand_id
1 'polypeptide(L)'
;MSTDLRPDRELAEHAARVTPAMSLDPGALLDAAHRHVRRRAAVRVGAGIAAVAVVAAAAVTVPRLERSPDPAQTPAPRVTTAPRPLGTGPVTLVAQGLSAVNRPAPPVAATGAVRQVRPDADMRMDLGLTAGVRELVLLTGTDDTGPASGWAGFVAADEEDGSWITTRGGGTWTWDAQTMRQGRRLTTEARDGRTSDVVVVPTSMPRPHVLLWSTGGFTDRAGGQQVAVELPTFAAPGGQLLAATLADTALSQSMAESTTGVVFVGTDGRVVEAPCEPADETQGCPAIEEVPGLVAAIDAFRTEPDRAQTTSPAPGAATTTRLGVGGVTWPTGLDVPRTGGSTGHVELSRATSAELDAAEGTWGVPAEHGLRVTVDPLSGAGNVITWSADDSPDRFAPGSHYPGSLSWAMDDDLRVLVGAVPAWMAQGRVLMWFPRGLVADDGTRVQAVEVPTFDDPSGSGARLYAVQLDEAAVRHDPEGLLDALVLAVDPTDGDVFSMSGSCRGLSRECLDAQPDGGAGLLAALRSAGADLTGAEPGAGVTPPAGPSSATTVADGTSAATKLRDDDVLDLGELDGERVWLRARTFGDTWAPLLFRGDALQQGQPGERDLTSPGASSSTAALDGGRGVVRLGVSPGAGAWRAFVWLPPAAARGGGAVELPTVELRGRRVTALLAQAPSELVDPSNGVSAWVSPDGEVVVEGCEGLGEAECEAAGRPGVVDDVRAAWR
;
A
#
# COMPACT_ATOMS: atom_id res chain seq x y z
N MET A 1 82.79 12.39 9.86
CA MET A 1 81.99 12.37 8.62
C MET A 1 81.56 10.93 8.41
N SER A 2 80.29 10.64 8.65
CA SER A 2 79.69 9.32 8.44
C SER A 2 78.68 9.44 7.30
N THR A 3 78.79 8.53 6.34
CA THR A 3 78.08 8.46 5.06
C THR A 3 76.75 7.68 5.13
N ASP A 4 76.21 7.44 6.32
CA ASP A 4 75.13 6.45 6.52
C ASP A 4 73.74 7.04 6.82
N LEU A 5 73.31 8.03 6.05
CA LEU A 5 71.88 8.35 5.94
C LEU A 5 71.49 8.44 4.46
N ARG A 6 71.56 7.30 3.77
CA ARG A 6 70.73 7.11 2.57
C ARG A 6 69.42 6.47 3.01
N PRO A 7 68.26 7.10 2.73
CA PRO A 7 66.99 6.51 3.04
C PRO A 7 66.86 5.17 2.32
N ASP A 8 66.42 4.18 3.08
CA ASP A 8 66.17 2.83 2.62
C ASP A 8 65.28 2.85 1.36
N ARG A 9 65.84 2.30 0.27
CA ARG A 9 65.20 2.28 -1.05
C ARG A 9 63.89 1.50 -1.01
N GLU A 10 63.79 0.47 -0.20
CA GLU A 10 62.56 -0.31 -0.06
C GLU A 10 61.48 0.50 0.66
N LEU A 11 61.87 1.34 1.63
CA LEU A 11 60.95 2.21 2.36
C LEU A 11 60.45 3.37 1.48
N ALA A 12 61.32 3.92 0.62
CA ALA A 12 60.94 4.91 -0.38
C ALA A 12 60.03 4.32 -1.48
N GLU A 13 60.34 3.11 -1.96
CA GLU A 13 59.49 2.40 -2.94
C GLU A 13 58.17 1.94 -2.32
N HIS A 14 58.14 1.59 -1.03
CA HIS A 14 56.91 1.31 -0.31
C HIS A 14 56.08 2.59 -0.15
N ALA A 15 56.66 3.69 0.33
CA ALA A 15 55.98 4.99 0.45
C ALA A 15 55.41 5.47 -0.90
N ALA A 16 56.12 5.27 -2.01
CA ALA A 16 55.63 5.58 -3.35
C ALA A 16 54.46 4.69 -3.81
N ARG A 17 54.33 3.46 -3.28
CA ARG A 17 53.21 2.55 -3.55
C ARG A 17 51.98 2.81 -2.67
N VAL A 18 52.16 3.30 -1.43
CA VAL A 18 51.04 3.52 -0.50
C VAL A 18 50.52 4.96 -0.46
N THR A 19 51.27 5.94 -0.97
CA THR A 19 50.81 7.34 -1.00
C THR A 19 50.12 7.62 -2.35
N PRO A 20 48.81 7.89 -2.39
CA PRO A 20 48.15 8.26 -3.64
C PRO A 20 48.77 9.54 -4.18
N ALA A 21 49.00 9.63 -5.50
CA ALA A 21 49.38 10.89 -6.12
C ALA A 21 48.28 11.93 -5.81
N MET A 22 48.61 12.95 -5.02
CA MET A 22 47.70 14.06 -4.73
C MET A 22 47.57 14.91 -6.00
N SER A 23 46.65 14.50 -6.86
CA SER A 23 46.21 15.31 -8.00
C SER A 23 45.06 16.19 -7.54
N LEU A 24 45.17 17.50 -7.81
CA LEU A 24 44.06 18.45 -7.66
C LEU A 24 43.15 18.48 -8.91
N ASP A 25 43.32 17.52 -9.83
CA ASP A 25 42.44 17.35 -10.98
C ASP A 25 41.09 16.73 -10.53
N PRO A 26 39.97 17.46 -10.68
CA PRO A 26 38.64 16.98 -10.28
C PRO A 26 38.24 15.67 -10.97
N GLY A 27 38.65 15.45 -12.21
CA GLY A 27 38.32 14.24 -12.98
C GLY A 27 39.03 13.00 -12.42
N ALA A 28 40.33 13.12 -12.15
CA ALA A 28 41.12 12.04 -11.55
C ALA A 28 40.65 11.69 -10.12
N LEU A 29 40.11 12.66 -9.38
CA LEU A 29 39.61 12.48 -8.02
C LEU A 29 38.28 11.71 -8.02
N LEU A 30 37.39 11.99 -8.98
CA LEU A 30 36.15 11.22 -9.18
C LEU A 30 36.42 9.78 -9.63
N ASP A 31 37.37 9.58 -10.54
CA ASP A 31 37.76 8.22 -10.98
C ASP A 31 38.49 7.42 -9.88
N ALA A 32 39.23 8.09 -9.00
CA ALA A 32 39.83 7.48 -7.82
C ALA A 32 38.78 7.14 -6.76
N ALA A 33 37.78 8.02 -6.55
CA ALA A 33 36.66 7.79 -5.65
C ALA A 33 35.80 6.60 -6.12
N HIS A 34 35.46 6.52 -7.41
CA HIS A 34 34.73 5.39 -7.97
C HIS A 34 35.49 4.06 -7.84
N ARG A 35 36.81 4.07 -8.05
CA ARG A 35 37.64 2.87 -7.82
C ARG A 35 37.75 2.49 -6.34
N HIS A 36 37.76 3.46 -5.43
CA HIS A 36 37.78 3.21 -4.00
C HIS A 36 36.44 2.65 -3.48
N VAL A 37 35.31 3.15 -3.98
CA VAL A 37 33.97 2.64 -3.67
C VAL A 37 33.81 1.20 -4.17
N ARG A 38 34.24 0.90 -5.40
CA ARG A 38 34.22 -0.48 -5.95
C ARG A 38 35.08 -1.46 -5.14
N ARG A 39 36.22 -1.01 -4.60
CA ARG A 39 37.07 -1.85 -3.73
C ARG A 39 36.48 -2.05 -2.33
N ARG A 40 35.77 -1.05 -1.77
CA ARG A 40 35.07 -1.19 -0.47
C ARG A 40 33.87 -2.14 -0.54
N ALA A 41 33.16 -2.19 -1.67
CA ALA A 41 32.08 -3.15 -1.87
C ALA A 41 32.59 -4.61 -1.85
N ALA A 42 33.73 -4.88 -2.49
CA ALA A 42 34.33 -6.22 -2.54
C ALA A 42 34.89 -6.72 -1.19
N VAL A 43 35.31 -5.82 -0.29
CA VAL A 43 35.85 -6.19 1.03
C VAL A 43 34.75 -6.40 2.09
N ARG A 44 33.57 -5.79 1.92
CA ARG A 44 32.44 -5.94 2.87
C ARG A 44 31.76 -7.31 2.82
N VAL A 45 31.92 -8.06 1.72
CA VAL A 45 31.42 -9.45 1.61
C VAL A 45 32.31 -10.45 2.37
N GLY A 46 33.57 -10.10 2.69
CA GLY A 46 34.50 -10.98 3.42
C GLY A 46 34.57 -10.79 4.94
N ALA A 47 34.06 -9.68 5.48
CA ALA A 47 34.26 -9.30 6.89
C ALA A 47 33.10 -9.68 7.85
N GLY A 48 32.01 -10.24 7.33
CA GLY A 48 30.81 -10.60 8.11
C GLY A 48 30.96 -11.82 9.05
N ILE A 49 32.08 -12.53 9.02
CA ILE A 49 32.27 -13.79 9.79
C ILE A 49 33.07 -13.58 11.10
N ALA A 50 33.59 -12.37 11.39
CA ALA A 50 34.51 -12.18 12.53
C ALA A 50 33.98 -11.37 13.73
N ALA A 51 32.79 -10.78 13.70
CA ALA A 51 32.29 -9.86 14.75
C ALA A 51 31.30 -10.51 15.75
N VAL A 52 31.57 -11.75 16.19
CA VAL A 52 30.81 -12.45 17.26
C VAL A 52 31.57 -12.51 18.59
N ALA A 53 32.66 -11.75 18.75
CA ALA A 53 33.34 -11.68 20.04
C ALA A 53 33.89 -10.27 20.26
N VAL A 54 33.83 -9.80 21.52
CA VAL A 54 34.37 -8.50 22.02
C VAL A 54 33.35 -7.37 21.78
N VAL A 55 32.52 -6.92 22.73
CA VAL A 55 32.82 -6.50 24.11
C VAL A 55 31.55 -6.60 24.97
N ALA A 56 31.59 -7.52 25.93
CA ALA A 56 31.04 -7.27 27.25
C ALA A 56 32.01 -6.33 27.98
N ALA A 57 31.54 -5.18 28.47
CA ALA A 57 32.08 -4.38 29.59
C ALA A 57 31.91 -2.86 29.35
N ALA A 58 30.92 -2.26 29.99
CA ALA A 58 31.11 -1.09 30.87
C ALA A 58 29.76 -0.64 31.40
N ALA A 59 29.58 -0.86 32.70
CA ALA A 59 28.46 -0.38 33.48
C ALA A 59 28.80 0.96 34.16
N VAL A 60 27.74 1.61 34.64
CA VAL A 60 27.64 2.56 35.77
C VAL A 60 27.95 4.05 35.49
N THR A 61 26.93 4.93 35.53
CA THR A 61 26.59 5.80 36.69
C THR A 61 25.49 6.82 36.37
N VAL A 62 24.53 6.96 37.28
CA VAL A 62 23.52 8.03 37.38
C VAL A 62 23.94 8.95 38.53
N PRO A 63 23.61 10.26 38.50
CA PRO A 63 22.90 10.80 39.65
C PRO A 63 21.74 11.76 39.31
N ARG A 64 20.67 11.58 40.09
CA ARG A 64 19.50 12.45 40.29
C ARG A 64 19.88 13.86 40.74
N LEU A 65 19.03 14.84 40.39
CA LEU A 65 18.72 16.00 41.23
C LEU A 65 17.22 16.33 41.19
N GLU A 66 16.74 16.83 42.33
CA GLU A 66 15.36 16.86 42.83
C GLU A 66 14.65 18.22 42.63
N ARG A 67 13.28 18.18 42.65
CA ARG A 67 12.28 19.13 43.26
C ARG A 67 12.37 20.64 42.92
N SER A 68 11.32 21.45 42.75
CA SER A 68 9.86 21.40 43.04
C SER A 68 9.19 22.66 42.39
N PRO A 69 7.84 22.85 42.48
CA PRO A 69 6.99 23.62 41.55
C PRO A 69 6.70 25.08 41.96
N ASP A 70 6.07 25.90 41.07
CA ASP A 70 4.71 26.49 41.19
C ASP A 70 4.43 27.53 40.04
N PRO A 71 3.27 28.22 39.90
CA PRO A 71 2.35 28.05 38.75
C PRO A 71 2.13 29.34 37.93
N ALA A 72 1.78 29.22 36.65
CA ALA A 72 1.14 30.33 35.94
C ALA A 72 0.21 29.81 34.84
N GLN A 73 -1.06 30.15 34.99
CA GLN A 73 -2.18 29.78 34.13
C GLN A 73 -1.92 30.18 32.67
N THR A 74 -1.98 29.20 31.78
CA THR A 74 -2.08 29.38 30.32
C THR A 74 -3.46 28.85 29.90
N PRO A 75 -4.21 29.53 29.01
CA PRO A 75 -5.58 29.15 28.67
C PRO A 75 -5.65 27.69 28.17
N ALA A 76 -6.71 27.00 28.58
CA ALA A 76 -6.92 25.59 28.24
C ALA A 76 -6.83 25.36 26.70
N PRO A 77 -6.08 24.34 26.24
CA PRO A 77 -6.06 23.98 24.83
C PRO A 77 -7.47 23.57 24.39
N ARG A 78 -7.91 24.05 23.22
CA ARG A 78 -9.11 23.53 22.54
C ARG A 78 -8.88 22.05 22.26
N VAL A 79 -9.63 21.19 22.94
CA VAL A 79 -9.67 19.76 22.66
C VAL A 79 -10.35 19.57 21.31
N THR A 80 -9.59 19.22 20.27
CA THR A 80 -10.15 18.79 18.99
C THR A 80 -10.44 17.29 19.07
N THR A 81 -11.73 16.95 19.09
CA THR A 81 -12.22 15.57 18.96
C THR A 81 -12.05 15.09 17.51
N ALA A 82 -10.97 14.38 17.22
CA ALA A 82 -10.66 13.89 15.88
C ALA A 82 -11.47 12.61 15.53
N PRO A 83 -11.96 12.47 14.28
CA PRO A 83 -12.55 11.23 13.75
C PRO A 83 -11.61 10.03 13.86
N ARG A 84 -12.17 8.82 13.89
CA ARG A 84 -11.41 7.58 13.98
C ARG A 84 -11.89 6.52 12.98
N PRO A 85 -11.10 6.23 11.94
CA PRO A 85 -11.41 5.15 11.00
C PRO A 85 -10.93 3.78 11.52
N LEU A 86 -11.68 2.72 11.20
CA LEU A 86 -11.33 1.30 11.37
C LEU A 86 -11.01 0.59 10.03
N GLY A 87 -10.99 1.34 8.91
CA GLY A 87 -10.72 0.80 7.57
C GLY A 87 -10.47 1.89 6.54
N THR A 88 -10.52 1.53 5.25
CA THR A 88 -10.42 2.49 4.13
C THR A 88 -11.67 2.60 3.29
N GLY A 89 -12.50 1.56 3.25
CA GLY A 89 -13.83 1.65 2.65
C GLY A 89 -14.68 2.70 3.37
N PRO A 90 -15.67 3.31 2.69
CA PRO A 90 -16.62 4.21 3.34
C PRO A 90 -17.41 3.49 4.45
N VAL A 91 -17.57 2.18 4.30
CA VAL A 91 -18.17 1.26 5.26
C VAL A 91 -17.19 0.14 5.58
N THR A 92 -17.20 -0.34 6.82
CA THR A 92 -16.42 -1.50 7.27
C THR A 92 -17.30 -2.48 8.04
N LEU A 93 -17.05 -3.78 7.89
CA LEU A 93 -17.73 -4.82 8.66
C LEU A 93 -17.06 -4.97 10.03
N VAL A 94 -17.73 -4.57 11.11
CA VAL A 94 -17.17 -4.60 12.49
C VAL A 94 -17.50 -5.91 13.22
N ALA A 95 -18.57 -6.60 12.83
CA ALA A 95 -18.91 -7.95 13.27
C ALA A 95 -19.66 -8.67 12.15
N GLN A 96 -19.80 -9.98 12.22
CA GLN A 96 -20.65 -10.73 11.30
C GLN A 96 -22.08 -10.17 11.34
N GLY A 97 -22.54 -9.70 10.18
CA GLY A 97 -23.86 -9.06 10.06
C GLY A 97 -23.93 -7.61 10.56
N LEU A 98 -22.81 -6.97 10.93
CA LEU A 98 -22.79 -5.57 11.39
C LEU A 98 -21.79 -4.74 10.58
N SER A 99 -22.32 -3.82 9.78
CA SER A 99 -21.53 -2.83 9.03
C SER A 99 -21.54 -1.48 9.75
N ALA A 100 -20.46 -0.71 9.64
CA ALA A 100 -20.34 0.61 10.26
C ALA A 100 -19.74 1.64 9.29
N VAL A 101 -20.17 2.89 9.41
CA VAL A 101 -19.64 4.01 8.64
C VAL A 101 -18.23 4.31 9.13
N ASN A 102 -17.29 4.15 8.22
CA ASN A 102 -15.89 4.42 8.45
C ASN A 102 -15.50 5.79 7.91
N ARG A 103 -15.98 6.16 6.72
CA ARG A 103 -15.83 7.49 6.13
C ARG A 103 -17.11 7.86 5.35
N PRO A 104 -17.79 8.96 5.69
CA PRO A 104 -18.95 9.39 4.93
C PRO A 104 -18.53 9.96 3.57
N ALA A 105 -19.47 9.99 2.63
CA ALA A 105 -19.30 10.76 1.40
C ALA A 105 -19.16 12.26 1.71
N PRO A 106 -18.56 13.06 0.81
CA PRO A 106 -18.54 14.51 0.96
C PRO A 106 -19.96 15.06 1.17
N PRO A 107 -20.15 16.05 2.07
CA PRO A 107 -21.46 16.63 2.30
C PRO A 107 -21.90 17.43 1.07
N VAL A 108 -23.16 17.26 0.67
CA VAL A 108 -23.76 17.93 -0.50
C VAL A 108 -24.94 18.78 -0.03
N ALA A 109 -25.11 19.97 -0.63
CA ALA A 109 -26.27 20.81 -0.35
C ALA A 109 -27.58 20.05 -0.66
N ALA A 110 -28.59 20.20 0.19
CA ALA A 110 -29.90 19.61 -0.06
C ALA A 110 -30.51 20.25 -1.34
N THR A 111 -30.50 19.53 -2.46
CA THR A 111 -31.04 20.03 -3.73
C THR A 111 -32.57 19.99 -3.73
N GLY A 112 -33.20 20.64 -4.73
CA GLY A 112 -34.66 20.71 -4.86
C GLY A 112 -35.39 19.35 -4.90
N ALA A 113 -34.71 18.26 -5.25
CA ALA A 113 -35.24 16.89 -5.20
C ALA A 113 -35.20 16.27 -3.80
N VAL A 114 -34.32 16.76 -2.91
CA VAL A 114 -34.18 16.33 -1.51
C VAL A 114 -35.10 17.14 -0.58
N ARG A 115 -35.71 18.22 -1.10
CA ARG A 115 -36.56 19.19 -0.39
C ARG A 115 -37.83 18.61 0.25
N GLN A 116 -38.09 17.30 0.14
CA GLN A 116 -39.24 16.62 0.74
C GLN A 116 -38.94 15.71 1.94
N VAL A 117 -37.67 15.43 2.28
CA VAL A 117 -37.37 14.61 3.47
C VAL A 117 -37.58 15.43 4.75
N ARG A 118 -37.05 16.67 4.77
CA ARG A 118 -37.26 17.68 5.81
C ARG A 118 -37.14 19.06 5.17
N PRO A 119 -38.12 19.97 5.32
CA PRO A 119 -38.08 21.29 4.67
C PRO A 119 -37.00 22.22 5.22
N ASP A 120 -36.43 21.89 6.38
CA ASP A 120 -35.45 22.64 7.19
C ASP A 120 -34.02 22.06 7.13
N ALA A 121 -33.76 21.09 6.25
CA ALA A 121 -32.41 20.53 6.07
C ALA A 121 -31.58 21.35 5.07
N ASP A 122 -30.37 21.74 5.46
CA ASP A 122 -29.44 22.52 4.62
C ASP A 122 -28.42 21.63 3.90
N MET A 123 -28.00 20.53 4.53
CA MET A 123 -26.97 19.62 4.03
C MET A 123 -27.40 18.15 4.15
N ARG A 124 -26.91 17.34 3.22
CA ARG A 124 -27.02 15.86 3.20
C ARG A 124 -25.63 15.24 3.14
N MET A 125 -25.48 14.13 3.84
CA MET A 125 -24.30 13.27 3.81
C MET A 125 -24.77 11.83 3.63
N ASP A 126 -24.32 11.20 2.55
CA ASP A 126 -24.47 9.75 2.32
C ASP A 126 -23.47 9.01 3.22
N LEU A 127 -23.99 8.08 4.01
CA LEU A 127 -23.21 7.28 4.94
C LEU A 127 -22.69 5.97 4.33
N GLY A 128 -23.09 5.65 3.09
CA GLY A 128 -22.71 4.43 2.36
C GLY A 128 -23.38 3.15 2.88
N LEU A 129 -24.24 3.24 3.90
CA LEU A 129 -24.96 2.11 4.48
C LEU A 129 -26.29 1.90 3.77
N THR A 130 -26.41 0.81 3.00
CA THR A 130 -27.60 0.53 2.18
C THR A 130 -28.45 -0.63 2.72
N ALA A 131 -29.77 -0.40 2.82
CA ALA A 131 -30.77 -1.40 3.15
C ALA A 131 -31.72 -1.70 1.98
N GLY A 132 -31.27 -2.56 1.05
CA GLY A 132 -32.06 -2.99 -0.10
C GLY A 132 -32.00 -1.89 -1.14
N VAL A 133 -33.14 -1.27 -1.43
CA VAL A 133 -33.19 -0.05 -2.27
C VAL A 133 -33.08 1.25 -1.45
N ARG A 134 -32.81 1.16 -0.14
CA ARG A 134 -32.71 2.32 0.76
C ARG A 134 -31.28 2.64 1.12
N GLU A 135 -31.02 3.90 1.41
CA GLU A 135 -29.74 4.43 1.85
C GLU A 135 -29.93 5.11 3.22
N LEU A 136 -29.01 4.88 4.15
CA LEU A 136 -28.96 5.64 5.40
C LEU A 136 -28.28 6.97 5.12
N VAL A 137 -28.98 8.07 5.41
CA VAL A 137 -28.44 9.42 5.21
C VAL A 137 -28.41 10.19 6.52
N LEU A 138 -27.43 11.06 6.63
CA LEU A 138 -27.36 12.10 7.65
C LEU A 138 -27.80 13.42 7.02
N LEU A 139 -28.79 14.07 7.62
CA LEU A 139 -29.24 15.42 7.28
C LEU A 139 -28.90 16.38 8.41
N THR A 140 -28.46 17.58 8.07
CA THR A 140 -28.19 18.64 9.05
C THR A 140 -28.81 19.95 8.58
N GLY A 141 -29.43 20.70 9.48
CA GLY A 141 -30.02 22.00 9.17
C GLY A 141 -30.58 22.70 10.40
N THR A 142 -30.97 23.96 10.27
CA THR A 142 -31.54 24.72 11.41
C THR A 142 -33.03 24.45 11.56
N ASP A 143 -33.49 24.14 12.77
CA ASP A 143 -34.94 24.13 13.02
C ASP A 143 -35.50 25.57 13.11
N ASP A 144 -36.84 25.71 13.04
CA ASP A 144 -37.53 27.00 13.16
C ASP A 144 -37.26 27.74 14.50
N THR A 145 -36.62 27.07 15.48
CA THR A 145 -36.29 27.63 16.80
C THR A 145 -34.85 28.12 16.92
N GLY A 146 -34.02 27.95 15.90
CA GLY A 146 -32.73 28.63 15.73
C GLY A 146 -31.44 27.87 16.04
N PRO A 147 -31.37 26.81 16.87
CA PRO A 147 -30.16 26.00 16.93
C PRO A 147 -30.05 25.10 15.69
N ALA A 148 -28.82 24.86 15.25
CA ALA A 148 -28.60 23.82 14.26
C ALA A 148 -29.05 22.46 14.85
N SER A 149 -29.71 21.67 14.03
CA SER A 149 -30.21 20.34 14.36
C SER A 149 -29.59 19.31 13.41
N GLY A 150 -29.32 18.12 13.94
CA GLY A 150 -28.99 16.95 13.16
C GLY A 150 -30.20 16.01 13.11
N TRP A 151 -30.32 15.29 12.00
CA TRP A 151 -31.30 14.24 11.80
C TRP A 151 -30.65 13.10 11.02
N ALA A 152 -30.90 11.86 11.42
CA ALA A 152 -30.44 10.70 10.67
C ALA A 152 -31.60 9.74 10.44
N GLY A 153 -31.68 9.15 9.24
CA GLY A 153 -32.72 8.20 8.91
C GLY A 153 -32.54 7.60 7.51
N PHE A 154 -33.31 6.55 7.22
CA PHE A 154 -33.28 5.91 5.90
C PHE A 154 -34.15 6.66 4.89
N VAL A 155 -33.58 6.89 3.71
CA VAL A 155 -34.28 7.40 2.53
C VAL A 155 -34.29 6.34 1.44
N ALA A 156 -35.41 6.22 0.75
CA ALA A 156 -35.56 5.38 -0.44
C ALA A 156 -35.94 6.27 -1.61
N ALA A 157 -35.36 6.05 -2.79
CA ALA A 157 -35.91 6.61 -4.00
C ALA A 157 -37.28 5.96 -4.27
N ASP A 158 -38.29 6.78 -4.52
CA ASP A 158 -39.56 6.39 -5.09
C ASP A 158 -39.33 6.02 -6.56
N GLU A 159 -39.72 4.80 -6.91
CA GLU A 159 -39.54 4.28 -8.26
C GLU A 159 -40.44 4.99 -9.29
N GLU A 160 -41.53 5.65 -8.86
CA GLU A 160 -42.56 6.17 -9.76
C GLU A 160 -42.25 7.58 -10.30
N ASP A 161 -41.56 8.42 -9.53
CA ASP A 161 -41.25 9.82 -9.89
C ASP A 161 -39.83 10.28 -9.51
N GLY A 162 -39.00 9.40 -8.93
CA GLY A 162 -37.66 9.74 -8.44
C GLY A 162 -37.68 10.66 -7.22
N SER A 163 -38.86 10.89 -6.59
CA SER A 163 -38.95 11.54 -5.28
C SER A 163 -38.36 10.63 -4.20
N TRP A 164 -38.00 11.15 -3.03
CA TRP A 164 -37.46 10.30 -1.96
C TRP A 164 -38.52 10.10 -0.89
N ILE A 165 -38.98 8.86 -0.68
CA ILE A 165 -39.87 8.53 0.44
C ILE A 165 -39.02 8.20 1.66
N THR A 166 -39.29 8.91 2.75
CA THR A 166 -38.70 8.61 4.06
C THR A 166 -39.41 7.41 4.67
N THR A 167 -38.64 6.45 5.16
CA THR A 167 -39.18 5.50 6.15
C THR A 167 -39.14 6.17 7.52
N ARG A 168 -40.28 6.20 8.22
CA ARG A 168 -40.36 6.67 9.61
C ARG A 168 -39.30 5.95 10.44
N GLY A 169 -38.36 6.70 10.98
CA GLY A 169 -37.29 6.16 11.80
C GLY A 169 -36.06 7.04 11.67
N GLY A 170 -35.85 7.85 12.70
CA GLY A 170 -34.79 8.83 12.72
C GLY A 170 -35.04 9.90 13.76
N GLY A 171 -34.25 9.87 14.84
CA GLY A 171 -34.33 10.89 15.88
C GLY A 171 -33.75 12.22 15.41
N THR A 172 -34.29 13.32 15.92
CA THR A 172 -33.69 14.65 15.79
C THR A 172 -32.85 14.93 17.04
N TRP A 173 -31.71 15.59 16.87
CA TRP A 173 -30.96 16.19 17.98
C TRP A 173 -30.59 17.62 17.64
N THR A 174 -30.39 18.45 18.66
CA THR A 174 -29.88 19.80 18.53
C THR A 174 -28.43 19.82 18.98
N TRP A 175 -27.57 20.48 18.20
CA TRP A 175 -26.19 20.70 18.63
C TRP A 175 -26.22 21.63 19.87
N ASP A 176 -25.28 21.44 20.81
CA ASP A 176 -25.17 22.18 22.09
C ASP A 176 -26.22 21.91 23.19
N ALA A 177 -27.15 20.96 23.00
CA ALA A 177 -28.02 20.54 24.09
C ALA A 177 -27.21 19.88 25.24
N GLN A 178 -27.65 20.05 26.50
CA GLN A 178 -27.03 19.39 27.67
C GLN A 178 -26.89 17.87 27.49
N THR A 179 -27.80 17.26 26.72
CA THR A 179 -27.80 15.84 26.35
C THR A 179 -26.54 15.41 25.59
N MET A 180 -25.88 16.33 24.88
CA MET A 180 -24.62 16.07 24.18
C MET A 180 -23.44 15.83 25.12
N ARG A 181 -23.56 16.14 26.43
CA ARG A 181 -22.53 15.79 27.41
C ARG A 181 -22.45 14.30 27.72
N GLN A 182 -23.56 13.58 27.53
CA GLN A 182 -23.66 12.13 27.75
C GLN A 182 -23.61 11.33 26.44
N GLY A 183 -23.63 12.01 25.30
CA GLY A 183 -23.81 11.37 24.00
C GLY A 183 -25.24 10.89 23.82
N ARG A 184 -25.55 10.37 22.63
CA ARG A 184 -26.89 9.90 22.29
C ARG A 184 -26.82 8.73 21.34
N ARG A 185 -27.71 7.76 21.49
CA ARG A 185 -27.94 6.69 20.53
C ARG A 185 -29.31 6.91 19.90
N LEU A 186 -29.37 6.83 18.58
CA LEU A 186 -30.59 6.93 17.79
C LEU A 186 -30.73 5.64 17.00
N THR A 187 -31.77 4.86 17.29
CA THR A 187 -32.02 3.61 16.58
C THR A 187 -33.15 3.79 15.59
N THR A 188 -33.00 3.24 14.40
CA THR A 188 -34.06 3.19 13.38
C THR A 188 -34.11 1.82 12.72
N GLU A 189 -35.31 1.39 12.37
CA GLU A 189 -35.57 0.10 11.71
C GLU A 189 -36.02 0.34 10.26
N ALA A 190 -35.38 -0.34 9.32
CA ALA A 190 -35.81 -0.42 7.93
C ALA A 190 -36.94 -1.45 7.78
N ARG A 191 -37.83 -1.27 6.78
CA ARG A 191 -38.99 -2.18 6.58
C ARG A 191 -38.64 -3.66 6.34
N ASP A 192 -37.39 -3.97 6.01
CA ASP A 192 -36.89 -5.34 5.83
C ASP A 192 -36.35 -5.96 7.13
N GLY A 193 -36.61 -5.31 8.27
CA GLY A 193 -36.25 -5.77 9.61
C GLY A 193 -34.80 -5.47 9.99
N ARG A 194 -34.05 -4.74 9.17
CA ARG A 194 -32.69 -4.31 9.50
C ARG A 194 -32.71 -3.08 10.40
N THR A 195 -31.88 -3.06 11.42
CA THR A 195 -31.73 -1.91 12.30
C THR A 195 -30.45 -1.14 11.99
N SER A 196 -30.49 0.17 12.16
CA SER A 196 -29.30 1.02 12.16
C SER A 196 -29.26 1.86 13.41
N ASP A 197 -28.05 2.05 13.93
CA ASP A 197 -27.79 2.99 15.00
C ASP A 197 -27.01 4.19 14.46
N VAL A 198 -27.38 5.39 14.90
CA VAL A 198 -26.55 6.59 14.80
C VAL A 198 -26.24 7.07 16.20
N VAL A 199 -24.96 7.14 16.50
CA VAL A 199 -24.43 7.50 17.80
C VAL A 199 -23.80 8.88 17.73
N VAL A 200 -24.30 9.79 18.54
CA VAL A 200 -23.74 11.12 18.74
C VAL A 200 -22.76 11.07 19.91
N VAL A 201 -21.50 11.35 19.61
CA VAL A 201 -20.40 11.21 20.57
C VAL A 201 -20.37 12.39 21.55
N PRO A 202 -20.04 12.20 22.84
CA PRO A 202 -19.98 13.32 23.78
C PRO A 202 -18.87 14.32 23.43
N THR A 203 -19.23 15.61 23.27
CA THR A 203 -18.24 16.68 22.98
C THR A 203 -17.22 16.87 24.10
N SER A 204 -17.58 16.45 25.31
CA SER A 204 -16.69 16.55 26.48
C SER A 204 -15.63 15.46 26.55
N MET A 205 -15.66 14.48 25.65
CA MET A 205 -14.69 13.37 25.64
C MET A 205 -13.63 13.60 24.57
N PRO A 206 -12.34 13.77 24.94
CA PRO A 206 -11.26 13.75 23.98
C PRO A 206 -11.12 12.34 23.38
N ARG A 207 -11.21 12.24 22.05
CA ARG A 207 -10.91 11.02 21.27
C ARG A 207 -11.56 9.73 21.81
N PRO A 208 -12.88 9.68 21.99
CA PRO A 208 -13.54 8.52 22.59
C PRO A 208 -13.58 7.34 21.63
N HIS A 209 -13.36 6.14 22.18
CA HIS A 209 -13.77 4.89 21.57
C HIS A 209 -15.28 4.75 21.74
N VAL A 210 -15.99 4.36 20.69
CA VAL A 210 -17.44 4.12 20.73
C VAL A 210 -17.66 2.62 20.71
N LEU A 211 -18.16 2.05 21.80
CA LEU A 211 -18.42 0.62 21.92
C LEU A 211 -19.92 0.38 21.83
N LEU A 212 -20.35 -0.37 20.82
CA LEU A 212 -21.70 -0.94 20.78
C LEU A 212 -21.65 -2.29 21.50
N TRP A 213 -22.47 -2.46 22.53
CA TRP A 213 -22.53 -3.70 23.31
C TRP A 213 -23.91 -4.36 23.22
N SER A 214 -23.92 -5.68 23.40
CA SER A 214 -25.14 -6.51 23.40
C SER A 214 -25.02 -7.62 24.43
N THR A 215 -26.07 -7.87 25.24
CA THR A 215 -26.13 -9.05 26.11
C THR A 215 -26.24 -10.37 25.34
N GLY A 216 -26.66 -10.32 24.07
CA GLY A 216 -26.62 -11.45 23.15
C GLY A 216 -25.25 -11.68 22.51
N GLY A 217 -24.34 -10.69 22.60
CA GLY A 217 -23.02 -10.72 21.97
C GLY A 217 -23.03 -10.44 20.46
N PHE A 218 -21.83 -10.46 19.90
CA PHE A 218 -21.49 -10.31 18.49
C PHE A 218 -20.54 -11.42 18.08
N THR A 219 -20.66 -11.90 16.84
CA THR A 219 -19.70 -12.84 16.28
C THR A 219 -18.68 -12.07 15.44
N ASP A 220 -17.40 -12.18 15.74
CA ASP A 220 -16.34 -11.55 14.94
C ASP A 220 -16.10 -12.31 13.61
N ARG A 221 -15.21 -11.81 12.76
CA ARG A 221 -14.93 -12.42 11.45
C ARG A 221 -14.29 -13.81 11.55
N ALA A 222 -13.62 -14.12 12.65
CA ALA A 222 -13.01 -15.42 12.90
C ALA A 222 -13.99 -16.41 13.58
N GLY A 223 -15.24 -15.99 13.83
CA GLY A 223 -16.25 -16.78 14.53
C GLY A 223 -16.16 -16.69 16.06
N GLY A 224 -15.31 -15.82 16.61
CA GLY A 224 -15.20 -15.56 18.04
C GLY A 224 -16.40 -14.76 18.56
N GLN A 225 -16.82 -15.01 19.80
CA GLN A 225 -17.89 -14.26 20.44
C GLN A 225 -17.34 -13.08 21.24
N GLN A 226 -17.96 -11.91 21.08
CA GLN A 226 -17.57 -10.66 21.73
C GLN A 226 -18.81 -9.97 22.31
N VAL A 227 -18.73 -9.40 23.51
CA VAL A 227 -19.87 -8.67 24.12
C VAL A 227 -20.03 -7.26 23.57
N ALA A 228 -18.95 -6.68 23.06
CA ALA A 228 -18.89 -5.32 22.55
C ALA A 228 -17.98 -5.24 21.33
N VAL A 229 -18.32 -4.33 20.43
CA VAL A 229 -17.56 -4.04 19.21
C VAL A 229 -17.29 -2.55 19.10
N GLU A 230 -16.08 -2.19 18.67
CA GLU A 230 -15.72 -0.78 18.44
C GLU A 230 -16.33 -0.30 17.13
N LEU A 231 -16.96 0.87 17.18
CA LEU A 231 -17.49 1.57 16.01
C LEU A 231 -16.49 2.65 15.55
N PRO A 232 -16.27 2.79 14.23
CA PRO A 232 -15.53 3.93 13.70
C PRO A 232 -16.32 5.22 13.97
N THR A 233 -15.61 6.33 14.12
CA THR A 233 -16.23 7.64 14.23
C THR A 233 -15.84 8.53 13.05
N PHE A 234 -16.77 9.37 12.63
CA PHE A 234 -16.59 10.35 11.57
C PHE A 234 -17.06 11.74 12.03
N ALA A 235 -16.51 12.79 11.42
CA ALA A 235 -16.97 14.15 11.67
C ALA A 235 -18.22 14.45 10.85
N ALA A 236 -19.27 14.90 11.53
CA ALA A 236 -20.40 15.58 10.90
C ALA A 236 -20.08 17.06 10.64
N PRO A 237 -20.91 17.77 9.85
CA PRO A 237 -20.84 19.23 9.77
C PRO A 237 -20.81 19.88 11.15
N GLY A 238 -19.92 20.86 11.34
CA GLY A 238 -19.70 21.50 12.64
C GLY A 238 -18.69 20.79 13.56
N GLY A 239 -18.07 19.69 13.11
CA GLY A 239 -16.98 19.01 13.84
C GLY A 239 -17.45 18.05 14.94
N GLN A 240 -18.75 17.83 15.07
CA GLN A 240 -19.30 16.84 15.99
C GLN A 240 -18.97 15.42 15.50
N LEU A 241 -18.44 14.57 16.39
CA LEU A 241 -18.20 13.18 16.07
C LEU A 241 -19.48 12.36 16.14
N LEU A 242 -19.66 11.49 15.15
CA LEU A 242 -20.73 10.51 15.05
C LEU A 242 -20.15 9.12 14.82
N ALA A 243 -20.88 8.07 15.17
CA ALA A 243 -20.71 6.72 14.65
C ALA A 243 -22.04 6.26 14.05
N ALA A 244 -22.02 5.39 13.05
CA ALA A 244 -23.25 4.84 12.49
C ALA A 244 -23.07 3.40 12.05
N THR A 245 -24.11 2.57 12.21
CA THR A 245 -24.08 1.14 11.91
C THR A 245 -25.33 0.68 11.17
N LEU A 246 -25.24 -0.46 10.49
CA LEU A 246 -26.34 -1.20 9.89
C LEU A 246 -26.17 -2.68 10.22
N ALA A 247 -27.13 -3.24 10.95
CA ALA A 247 -27.22 -4.66 11.23
C ALA A 247 -28.04 -5.38 10.13
N ASP A 248 -27.64 -6.59 9.75
CA ASP A 248 -28.46 -7.45 8.91
C ASP A 248 -29.69 -7.97 9.68
N THR A 249 -30.63 -8.62 9.00
CA THR A 249 -31.90 -9.05 9.61
C THR A 249 -31.69 -10.03 10.77
N ALA A 250 -30.71 -10.93 10.68
CA ALA A 250 -30.46 -11.93 11.72
C ALA A 250 -29.88 -11.29 12.99
N LEU A 251 -28.88 -10.43 12.83
CA LEU A 251 -28.31 -9.68 13.94
C LEU A 251 -29.33 -8.68 14.52
N SER A 252 -30.14 -8.03 13.68
CA SER A 252 -31.20 -7.11 14.12
C SER A 252 -32.21 -7.82 15.01
N GLN A 253 -32.63 -9.03 14.64
CA GLN A 253 -33.51 -9.85 15.47
C GLN A 253 -32.83 -10.21 16.80
N SER A 254 -31.56 -10.62 16.77
CA SER A 254 -30.79 -10.90 17.99
C SER A 254 -30.65 -9.68 18.90
N MET A 255 -30.43 -8.50 18.33
CA MET A 255 -30.36 -7.22 19.04
C MET A 255 -31.71 -6.79 19.61
N ALA A 256 -32.83 -7.14 18.97
CA ALA A 256 -34.17 -6.89 19.49
C ALA A 256 -34.57 -7.84 20.64
N GLU A 257 -34.04 -9.07 20.62
CA GLU A 257 -34.24 -10.06 21.68
C GLU A 257 -33.28 -9.89 22.87
N SER A 258 -32.25 -9.05 22.73
CA SER A 258 -31.25 -8.76 23.76
C SER A 258 -31.26 -7.30 24.20
N THR A 259 -30.57 -7.01 25.30
CA THR A 259 -30.34 -5.63 25.72
C THR A 259 -29.10 -5.13 25.00
N THR A 260 -29.22 -3.99 24.31
CA THR A 260 -28.09 -3.35 23.62
C THR A 260 -27.88 -1.94 24.13
N GLY A 261 -26.64 -1.46 24.10
CA GLY A 261 -26.33 -0.10 24.50
C GLY A 261 -25.03 0.39 23.88
N VAL A 262 -24.69 1.64 24.20
CA VAL A 262 -23.45 2.27 23.72
C VAL A 262 -22.69 2.84 24.91
N VAL A 263 -21.38 2.58 24.91
CA VAL A 263 -20.45 3.14 25.89
C VAL A 263 -19.37 3.91 25.15
N PHE A 264 -19.05 5.10 25.65
CA PHE A 264 -17.93 5.90 25.22
C PHE A 264 -16.77 5.70 26.19
N VAL A 265 -15.58 5.35 25.69
CA VAL A 265 -14.36 5.21 26.49
C VAL A 265 -13.34 6.24 26.03
N GLY A 266 -13.07 7.24 26.88
CA GLY A 266 -12.14 8.32 26.58
C GLY A 266 -10.70 7.85 26.73
N THR A 267 -9.78 8.49 26.01
CA THR A 267 -8.34 8.24 26.21
C THR A 267 -7.84 8.63 27.60
N ASP A 268 -8.61 9.43 28.34
CA ASP A 268 -8.39 9.77 29.74
C ASP A 268 -8.93 8.71 30.72
N GLY A 269 -9.41 7.57 30.20
CA GLY A 269 -10.01 6.47 30.96
C GLY A 269 -11.46 6.74 31.41
N ARG A 270 -11.98 7.94 31.14
CA ARG A 270 -13.34 8.32 31.52
C ARG A 270 -14.33 7.53 30.67
N VAL A 271 -15.35 6.99 31.31
CA VAL A 271 -16.38 6.19 30.63
C VAL A 271 -17.71 6.89 30.78
N VAL A 272 -18.44 7.01 29.67
CA VAL A 272 -19.76 7.64 29.61
C VAL A 272 -20.70 6.68 28.91
N GLU A 273 -21.81 6.33 29.55
CA GLU A 273 -22.87 5.53 28.94
C GLU A 273 -23.82 6.44 28.17
N ALA A 274 -24.15 6.06 26.93
CA ALA A 274 -25.25 6.68 26.21
C ALA A 274 -26.57 6.25 26.85
N PRO A 275 -27.53 7.18 27.08
CA PRO A 275 -28.86 6.79 27.52
C PRO A 275 -29.52 5.83 26.52
N CYS A 276 -30.19 4.78 26.99
CA CYS A 276 -31.02 3.92 26.14
C CYS A 276 -32.27 4.70 25.70
N GLU A 277 -32.50 4.84 24.39
CA GLU A 277 -33.79 5.30 23.84
C GLU A 277 -34.83 4.17 23.95
N PRO A 278 -36.11 4.50 24.19
CA PRO A 278 -36.80 4.00 25.37
C PRO A 278 -37.38 2.60 25.21
N ALA A 279 -37.07 1.72 26.16
CA ALA A 279 -37.93 0.60 26.54
C ALA A 279 -38.46 0.90 27.95
N ASP A 280 -39.53 1.71 28.03
CA ASP A 280 -40.14 2.24 29.26
C ASP A 280 -39.18 3.05 30.16
N GLU A 281 -39.52 4.28 30.52
CA GLU A 281 -38.75 5.09 31.50
C GLU A 281 -38.51 4.38 32.85
N THR A 282 -39.24 3.29 33.10
CA THR A 282 -39.11 2.45 34.30
C THR A 282 -38.01 1.39 34.22
N GLN A 283 -37.49 1.07 33.03
CA GLN A 283 -36.48 0.05 32.82
C GLN A 283 -35.19 0.74 32.32
N GLY A 284 -34.40 1.25 33.27
CA GLY A 284 -33.09 1.83 32.97
C GLY A 284 -32.17 0.81 32.29
N CYS A 285 -31.17 1.29 31.54
CA CYS A 285 -30.12 0.42 31.02
C CYS A 285 -29.48 -0.36 32.19
N PRO A 286 -29.09 -1.63 32.00
CA PRO A 286 -28.23 -2.30 32.96
C PRO A 286 -26.94 -1.50 33.10
N ALA A 287 -26.43 -1.38 34.32
CA ALA A 287 -25.14 -0.74 34.54
C ALA A 287 -24.03 -1.52 33.82
N ILE A 288 -22.92 -0.88 33.46
CA ILE A 288 -21.76 -1.54 32.84
C ILE A 288 -21.35 -2.84 33.56
N GLU A 289 -21.39 -2.84 34.90
CA GLU A 289 -21.00 -4.00 35.72
C GLU A 289 -22.01 -5.17 35.65
N GLU A 290 -23.23 -4.90 35.22
CA GLU A 290 -24.31 -5.88 35.08
C GLU A 290 -24.28 -6.59 33.71
N VAL A 291 -23.49 -6.10 32.75
CA VAL A 291 -23.31 -6.71 31.43
C VAL A 291 -22.07 -7.61 31.44
N PRO A 292 -22.22 -8.95 31.41
CA PRO A 292 -21.07 -9.86 31.54
C PRO A 292 -20.02 -9.65 30.46
N GLY A 293 -18.78 -9.37 30.88
CA GLY A 293 -17.64 -9.14 29.99
C GLY A 293 -17.48 -7.70 29.50
N LEU A 294 -18.48 -6.82 29.68
CA LEU A 294 -18.39 -5.42 29.22
C LEU A 294 -17.31 -4.64 29.97
N VAL A 295 -17.17 -4.86 31.30
CA VAL A 295 -16.07 -4.29 32.09
C VAL A 295 -14.71 -4.70 31.52
N ALA A 296 -14.53 -5.98 31.18
CA ALA A 296 -13.28 -6.47 30.60
C ALA A 296 -13.01 -5.88 29.22
N ALA A 297 -14.05 -5.70 28.39
CA ALA A 297 -13.93 -5.02 27.10
C ALA A 297 -13.54 -3.54 27.28
N ILE A 298 -14.21 -2.81 28.17
CA ILE A 298 -13.88 -1.41 28.50
C ILE A 298 -12.46 -1.31 29.04
N ASP A 299 -12.08 -2.21 29.95
CA ASP A 299 -10.77 -2.22 30.54
C ASP A 299 -9.70 -2.54 29.50
N ALA A 300 -9.94 -3.40 28.52
CA ALA A 300 -9.03 -3.61 27.40
C ALA A 300 -8.76 -2.29 26.63
N PHE A 301 -9.76 -1.43 26.46
CA PHE A 301 -9.55 -0.11 25.85
C PHE A 301 -8.92 0.91 26.81
N ARG A 302 -9.09 0.76 28.13
CA ARG A 302 -8.43 1.61 29.15
C ARG A 302 -6.99 1.21 29.42
N THR A 303 -6.64 -0.05 29.24
CA THR A 303 -5.27 -0.58 29.40
C THR A 303 -4.49 -0.58 28.09
N GLU A 304 -5.18 -0.56 26.94
CA GLU A 304 -4.59 -0.39 25.60
C GLU A 304 -5.00 0.91 24.86
N PRO A 305 -5.19 2.09 25.50
CA PRO A 305 -5.53 3.34 24.80
C PRO A 305 -4.40 3.80 23.85
N ASP A 306 -3.24 3.17 24.02
CA ASP A 306 -1.98 3.46 23.38
C ASP A 306 -1.56 2.41 22.36
N ARG A 307 -2.46 1.49 21.96
CA ARG A 307 -2.15 0.55 20.88
C ARG A 307 -2.27 1.27 19.53
N ALA A 308 -1.22 1.11 18.73
CA ALA A 308 -1.24 1.54 17.35
C ALA A 308 -2.34 0.81 16.58
N GLN A 309 -2.98 1.49 15.64
CA GLN A 309 -3.99 0.89 14.77
C GLN A 309 -3.49 0.88 13.34
N THR A 310 -3.75 -0.24 12.68
CA THR A 310 -3.50 -0.41 11.26
C THR A 310 -4.78 -0.78 10.53
N THR A 311 -4.81 -0.49 9.23
CA THR A 311 -5.85 -0.94 8.31
C THR A 311 -5.19 -1.52 7.07
N SER A 312 -5.85 -2.47 6.41
CA SER A 312 -5.38 -2.99 5.13
C SER A 312 -6.18 -2.34 4.01
N PRO A 313 -5.65 -1.28 3.36
CA PRO A 313 -6.40 -0.57 2.32
C PRO A 313 -6.52 -1.35 1.02
N ALA A 314 -5.61 -2.29 0.80
CA ALA A 314 -5.51 -3.13 -0.37
C ALA A 314 -4.83 -4.45 0.03
N PRO A 315 -5.03 -5.53 -0.75
CA PRO A 315 -4.29 -6.77 -0.58
C PRO A 315 -2.79 -6.51 -0.51
N GLY A 316 -2.14 -7.12 0.48
CA GLY A 316 -0.72 -6.96 0.72
C GLY A 316 -0.27 -5.57 1.20
N ALA A 317 -1.18 -4.65 1.48
CA ALA A 317 -0.87 -3.36 2.09
C ALA A 317 -1.42 -3.28 3.51
N ALA A 318 -0.62 -2.81 4.46
CA ALA A 318 -1.03 -2.43 5.80
C ALA A 318 -0.61 -0.98 6.05
N THR A 319 -1.48 -0.17 6.67
CA THR A 319 -1.26 1.26 6.88
C THR A 319 -1.59 1.67 8.29
N THR A 320 -0.79 2.54 8.88
CA THR A 320 -1.06 3.09 10.21
C THR A 320 -2.16 4.14 10.13
N THR A 321 -3.26 3.92 10.84
CA THR A 321 -4.31 4.92 11.04
C THR A 321 -4.12 5.69 12.35
N ARG A 322 -3.43 5.08 13.33
CA ARG A 322 -3.18 5.70 14.63
C ARG A 322 -1.88 5.17 15.22
N LEU A 323 -1.04 6.08 15.70
CA LEU A 323 0.13 5.70 16.47
C LEU A 323 -0.26 5.25 17.88
N GLY A 324 0.51 4.30 18.39
CA GLY A 324 0.50 4.04 19.82
C GLY A 324 1.27 5.11 20.59
N VAL A 325 0.98 5.25 21.88
CA VAL A 325 1.67 6.19 22.76
C VAL A 325 2.70 5.42 23.57
N GLY A 326 3.99 5.52 23.20
CA GLY A 326 5.08 4.75 23.81
C GLY A 326 6.11 5.58 24.57
N GLY A 327 5.74 6.76 25.07
CA GLY A 327 6.69 7.68 25.71
C GLY A 327 7.56 8.40 24.67
N VAL A 328 8.82 7.98 24.52
CA VAL A 328 9.78 8.57 23.55
C VAL A 328 9.74 7.93 22.17
N THR A 329 9.18 6.73 22.08
CA THR A 329 8.89 6.01 20.84
C THR A 329 7.38 5.91 20.64
N TRP A 330 6.95 5.78 19.40
CA TRP A 330 5.57 5.65 18.99
C TRP A 330 5.45 4.44 18.06
N PRO A 331 4.89 3.32 18.53
CA PRO A 331 4.68 2.17 17.65
C PRO A 331 3.67 2.55 16.57
N THR A 332 3.94 2.10 15.34
CA THR A 332 3.05 2.32 14.18
C THR A 332 2.02 1.20 14.01
N GLY A 333 2.25 0.06 14.67
CA GLY A 333 1.45 -1.16 14.53
C GLY A 333 1.74 -1.94 13.24
N LEU A 334 2.69 -1.48 12.42
CA LEU A 334 3.14 -2.19 11.24
C LEU A 334 4.16 -3.25 11.63
N ASP A 335 3.96 -4.45 11.08
CA ASP A 335 4.74 -5.65 11.38
C ASP A 335 5.52 -6.07 10.14
N VAL A 336 6.80 -6.35 10.30
CA VAL A 336 7.67 -6.81 9.22
C VAL A 336 8.02 -8.27 9.44
N PRO A 337 7.30 -9.21 8.78
CA PRO A 337 7.65 -10.62 8.82
C PRO A 337 9.04 -10.86 8.24
N ARG A 338 9.75 -11.86 8.79
CA ARG A 338 11.09 -12.26 8.31
C ARG A 338 11.13 -13.69 7.84
N THR A 339 12.03 -13.94 6.90
CA THR A 339 12.54 -15.26 6.56
C THR A 339 13.20 -15.87 7.82
N GLY A 340 12.50 -16.79 8.49
CA GLY A 340 12.93 -17.38 9.78
C GLY A 340 11.99 -17.15 10.96
N GLY A 341 10.86 -16.45 10.75
CA GLY A 341 9.71 -16.46 11.68
C GLY A 341 9.77 -15.47 12.85
N SER A 342 10.73 -14.54 12.87
CA SER A 342 10.66 -13.37 13.76
C SER A 342 9.98 -12.21 13.03
N THR A 343 9.26 -11.35 13.77
CA THR A 343 8.58 -10.17 13.24
C THR A 343 9.26 -8.93 13.80
N GLY A 344 9.66 -8.00 12.94
CA GLY A 344 10.10 -6.68 13.35
C GLY A 344 8.91 -5.71 13.48
N HIS A 345 9.00 -4.71 14.34
CA HIS A 345 7.94 -3.71 14.54
C HIS A 345 8.44 -2.34 14.12
N VAL A 346 7.66 -1.63 13.28
CA VAL A 346 8.01 -0.27 12.87
C VAL A 346 7.63 0.70 14.00
N GLU A 347 8.62 1.45 14.47
CA GLU A 347 8.49 2.47 15.51
C GLU A 347 8.99 3.83 14.99
N LEU A 348 8.37 4.90 15.50
CA LEU A 348 8.80 6.28 15.27
C LEU A 348 9.35 6.86 16.56
N SER A 349 10.35 7.73 16.46
CA SER A 349 10.83 8.55 17.57
C SER A 349 11.22 9.92 17.06
N ARG A 350 11.28 10.93 17.93
CA ARG A 350 11.70 12.27 17.50
C ARG A 350 13.15 12.24 17.01
N ALA A 351 13.42 12.85 15.86
CA ALA A 351 14.78 13.06 15.39
C ALA A 351 15.56 13.97 16.35
N THR A 352 16.82 13.63 16.60
CA THR A 352 17.73 14.45 17.40
C THR A 352 18.21 15.66 16.59
N SER A 353 18.66 16.73 17.26
CA SER A 353 19.21 17.90 16.56
C SER A 353 20.37 17.54 15.62
N ALA A 354 21.24 16.61 16.02
CA ALA A 354 22.33 16.15 15.18
C ALA A 354 21.86 15.42 13.91
N GLU A 355 20.71 14.74 13.96
CA GLU A 355 20.10 14.12 12.78
C GLU A 355 19.44 15.14 11.87
N LEU A 356 18.79 16.15 12.44
CA LEU A 356 18.23 17.27 11.68
C LEU A 356 19.34 18.04 10.95
N ASP A 357 20.43 18.38 11.64
CA ASP A 357 21.60 19.05 11.05
C ASP A 357 22.23 18.20 9.92
N ALA A 358 22.30 16.87 10.10
CA ALA A 358 22.82 15.96 9.08
C ALA A 358 21.88 15.84 7.87
N ALA A 359 20.56 15.82 8.10
CA ALA A 359 19.56 15.80 7.05
C ALA A 359 19.57 17.11 6.24
N GLU A 360 19.64 18.27 6.90
CA GLU A 360 19.79 19.57 6.25
C GLU A 360 21.04 19.61 5.37
N GLY A 361 22.18 19.13 5.89
CA GLY A 361 23.42 19.03 5.10
C GLY A 361 23.33 18.08 3.91
N THR A 362 22.48 17.05 3.98
CA THR A 362 22.28 16.05 2.91
C THR A 362 21.36 16.57 1.82
N TRP A 363 20.23 17.17 2.21
CA TRP A 363 19.18 17.60 1.29
C TRP A 363 19.32 19.05 0.83
N GLY A 364 20.13 19.85 1.51
CA GLY A 364 20.32 21.27 1.20
C GLY A 364 19.07 22.13 1.49
N VAL A 365 18.17 21.65 2.35
CA VAL A 365 16.95 22.35 2.76
C VAL A 365 16.80 22.30 4.29
N PRO A 366 16.20 23.32 4.92
CA PRO A 366 15.99 23.33 6.38
C PRO A 366 15.24 22.11 6.88
N ALA A 367 15.63 21.60 8.04
CA ALA A 367 15.01 20.46 8.71
C ALA A 367 14.63 20.82 10.15
N GLU A 368 13.55 21.59 10.33
CA GLU A 368 13.10 22.02 11.66
C GLU A 368 12.46 20.89 12.49
N HIS A 369 11.87 19.93 11.78
CA HIS A 369 11.17 18.79 12.35
C HIS A 369 11.63 17.50 11.70
N GLY A 370 11.49 16.39 12.43
CA GLY A 370 11.81 15.09 11.88
C GLY A 370 11.49 13.94 12.82
N LEU A 371 11.36 12.77 12.23
CA LEU A 371 11.18 11.50 12.93
C LEU A 371 12.23 10.51 12.49
N ARG A 372 12.80 9.83 13.47
CA ARG A 372 13.56 8.61 13.25
C ARG A 372 12.58 7.44 13.15
N VAL A 373 12.67 6.71 12.06
CA VAL A 373 11.97 5.45 11.79
C VAL A 373 12.92 4.30 12.12
N THR A 374 12.52 3.44 13.04
CA THR A 374 13.25 2.22 13.40
C THR A 374 12.36 1.01 13.18
N VAL A 375 12.98 -0.12 12.88
CA VAL A 375 12.29 -1.41 12.95
C VAL A 375 12.97 -2.23 14.02
N ASP A 376 12.32 -2.38 15.16
CA ASP A 376 12.84 -3.14 16.30
C ASP A 376 12.60 -4.64 16.09
N PRO A 377 13.59 -5.53 16.31
CA PRO A 377 14.99 -5.30 16.71
C PRO A 377 15.99 -5.24 15.56
N LEU A 378 15.54 -4.90 14.35
CA LEU A 378 16.30 -5.06 13.10
C LEU A 378 17.31 -3.94 12.85
N SER A 379 16.93 -2.69 13.12
CA SER A 379 17.74 -1.53 12.75
C SER A 379 18.43 -0.91 13.97
N GLY A 380 19.74 -1.09 14.08
CA GLY A 380 20.56 -0.37 15.06
C GLY A 380 20.74 1.12 14.72
N ALA A 381 20.59 1.50 13.46
CA ALA A 381 20.54 2.88 12.99
C ALA A 381 19.20 3.10 12.29
N GLY A 382 18.32 3.92 12.89
CA GLY A 382 17.08 4.33 12.24
C GLY A 382 17.34 5.28 11.08
N ASN A 383 16.40 5.34 10.14
CA ASN A 383 16.38 6.35 9.08
C ASN A 383 15.62 7.58 9.57
N VAL A 384 15.91 8.76 9.03
CA VAL A 384 15.26 10.00 9.47
C VAL A 384 14.50 10.63 8.30
N ILE A 385 13.22 10.92 8.52
CA ILE A 385 12.44 11.82 7.67
C ILE A 385 12.44 13.20 8.30
N THR A 386 12.50 14.24 7.47
CA THR A 386 12.53 15.64 7.94
C THR A 386 11.63 16.54 7.13
N TRP A 387 11.07 17.56 7.76
CA TRP A 387 10.27 18.58 7.11
C TRP A 387 10.44 19.93 7.81
N SER A 388 9.98 20.98 7.15
CA SER A 388 9.99 22.33 7.68
C SER A 388 8.61 22.97 7.64
N ALA A 389 8.30 23.84 8.59
CA ALA A 389 7.01 24.54 8.62
C ALA A 389 6.85 25.52 7.45
N ASP A 390 7.97 25.97 6.88
CA ASP A 390 8.05 26.91 5.77
C ASP A 390 8.27 26.22 4.41
N ASP A 391 8.16 24.89 4.36
CA ASP A 391 8.24 24.15 3.11
C ASP A 391 7.20 24.63 2.09
N SER A 392 7.57 24.60 0.81
CA SER A 392 6.70 25.04 -0.29
C SER A 392 7.06 24.32 -1.60
N PRO A 393 6.15 24.29 -2.59
CA PRO A 393 6.40 23.64 -3.88
C PRO A 393 7.65 24.17 -4.60
N ASP A 394 7.99 25.44 -4.42
CA ASP A 394 9.12 26.08 -5.10
C ASP A 394 10.49 25.67 -4.53
N ARG A 395 10.54 25.12 -3.31
CA ARG A 395 11.80 24.66 -2.69
C ARG A 395 12.31 23.36 -3.27
N PHE A 396 11.40 22.52 -3.72
CA PHE A 396 11.73 21.20 -4.23
C PHE A 396 11.77 21.27 -5.75
N ALA A 397 12.98 21.41 -6.30
CA ALA A 397 13.19 21.41 -7.73
C ALA A 397 12.57 20.15 -8.38
N PRO A 398 12.17 20.21 -9.67
CA PRO A 398 11.68 19.04 -10.39
C PRO A 398 12.67 17.88 -10.30
N GLY A 399 12.17 16.68 -9.97
CA GLY A 399 13.01 15.49 -9.81
C GLY A 399 13.65 15.33 -8.42
N SER A 400 13.52 16.33 -7.53
CA SER A 400 13.99 16.22 -6.15
C SER A 400 13.00 15.41 -5.31
N HIS A 401 13.53 14.46 -4.53
CA HIS A 401 12.75 13.75 -3.53
C HIS A 401 12.40 14.69 -2.38
N TYR A 402 11.20 14.53 -1.83
CA TYR A 402 10.81 15.25 -0.63
C TYR A 402 11.50 14.62 0.60
N PRO A 403 12.29 15.38 1.39
CA PRO A 403 13.01 14.85 2.57
C PRO A 403 12.08 14.27 3.63
N GLY A 404 10.81 14.70 3.63
CA GLY A 404 9.79 14.18 4.51
C GLY A 404 9.31 12.79 4.11
N SER A 405 9.74 12.23 2.98
CA SER A 405 9.34 10.89 2.53
C SER A 405 10.54 9.94 2.54
N LEU A 406 10.35 8.80 3.21
CA LEU A 406 11.29 7.69 3.24
C LEU A 406 10.62 6.46 2.61
N SER A 407 11.37 5.84 1.69
CA SER A 407 11.09 4.48 1.23
C SER A 407 12.19 3.57 1.73
N TRP A 408 11.80 2.49 2.40
CA TRP A 408 12.71 1.53 2.98
C TRP A 408 12.34 0.12 2.51
N ALA A 409 13.24 -0.54 1.78
CA ALA A 409 13.17 -1.98 1.55
C ALA A 409 14.00 -2.68 2.64
N MET A 410 13.39 -3.57 3.42
CA MET A 410 14.08 -4.27 4.51
C MET A 410 14.59 -5.66 4.12
N ASP A 411 13.98 -6.25 3.09
CA ASP A 411 14.39 -7.45 2.36
C ASP A 411 13.88 -7.29 0.90
N ASP A 412 14.26 -8.15 -0.05
CA ASP A 412 13.78 -8.09 -1.46
C ASP A 412 12.23 -8.21 -1.56
N ASP A 413 11.58 -8.64 -0.48
CA ASP A 413 10.19 -9.05 -0.40
C ASP A 413 9.31 -8.12 0.47
N LEU A 414 9.84 -7.10 1.15
CA LEU A 414 9.01 -6.22 2.00
C LEU A 414 9.46 -4.77 1.98
N ARG A 415 8.48 -3.86 1.82
CA ARG A 415 8.71 -2.42 1.80
C ARG A 415 7.93 -1.69 2.87
N VAL A 416 8.58 -0.75 3.54
CA VAL A 416 7.99 0.21 4.46
C VAL A 416 8.15 1.60 3.88
N LEU A 417 7.05 2.34 3.78
CA LEU A 417 7.00 3.72 3.32
C LEU A 417 6.51 4.57 4.48
N VAL A 418 7.32 5.52 4.92
CA VAL A 418 6.94 6.45 5.99
C VAL A 418 7.22 7.85 5.48
N GLY A 419 6.30 8.78 5.72
CA GLY A 419 6.59 10.16 5.41
C GLY A 419 5.67 11.17 6.05
N ALA A 420 6.01 12.44 5.83
CA ALA A 420 5.23 13.61 6.18
C ALA A 420 4.51 14.14 4.94
N VAL A 421 3.27 14.57 5.11
CA VAL A 421 2.57 15.38 4.14
C VAL A 421 3.17 16.79 4.19
N PRO A 422 3.49 17.39 3.04
CA PRO A 422 3.88 18.79 2.94
C PRO A 422 3.04 19.74 3.80
N ALA A 423 3.68 20.59 4.61
CA ALA A 423 2.99 21.48 5.56
C ALA A 423 2.04 22.48 4.87
N TRP A 424 2.34 22.87 3.63
CA TRP A 424 1.47 23.74 2.84
C TRP A 424 0.19 23.05 2.33
N MET A 425 0.12 21.71 2.38
CA MET A 425 -1.06 20.90 2.05
C MET A 425 -1.72 20.42 3.34
N ALA A 426 -2.27 21.34 4.14
CA ALA A 426 -2.79 21.03 5.47
C ALA A 426 -3.91 19.97 5.46
N GLN A 427 -4.67 19.88 4.36
CA GLN A 427 -5.69 18.84 4.13
C GLN A 427 -5.22 17.73 3.18
N GLY A 428 -3.93 17.74 2.85
CA GLY A 428 -3.31 16.80 1.94
C GLY A 428 -3.63 15.36 2.32
N ARG A 429 -4.09 14.61 1.33
CA ARG A 429 -4.29 13.16 1.36
C ARG A 429 -3.11 12.50 0.69
N VAL A 430 -2.79 11.27 1.08
CA VAL A 430 -1.73 10.51 0.44
C VAL A 430 -2.36 9.47 -0.47
N LEU A 431 -2.00 9.52 -1.75
CA LEU A 431 -2.35 8.52 -2.75
C LEU A 431 -1.09 7.77 -3.16
N MET A 432 -1.12 6.46 -3.02
CA MET A 432 -0.13 5.57 -3.61
C MET A 432 -0.65 5.04 -4.93
N TRP A 433 0.05 5.36 -6.01
CA TRP A 433 -0.25 4.85 -7.35
C TRP A 433 0.74 3.76 -7.72
N PHE A 434 0.20 2.62 -8.14
CA PHE A 434 0.91 1.46 -8.62
C PHE A 434 0.60 1.30 -10.10
N PRO A 435 1.51 1.71 -11.01
CA PRO A 435 1.24 1.67 -12.45
C PRO A 435 0.84 0.28 -12.94
N ARG A 436 1.40 -0.76 -12.31
CA ARG A 436 1.02 -2.15 -12.57
C ARG A 436 -0.16 -2.56 -11.72
N GLY A 437 -0.29 -2.12 -10.48
CA GLY A 437 -1.39 -2.45 -9.56
C GLY A 437 -1.05 -3.60 -8.61
N LEU A 438 -1.75 -3.65 -7.47
CA LEU A 438 -1.69 -4.72 -6.47
C LEU A 438 -2.75 -5.77 -6.79
N VAL A 439 -2.40 -7.05 -6.81
CA VAL A 439 -3.35 -8.13 -7.12
C VAL A 439 -3.83 -8.78 -5.82
N ALA A 440 -5.15 -8.89 -5.67
CA ALA A 440 -5.82 -9.61 -4.58
C ALA A 440 -5.78 -11.13 -4.79
N ASP A 441 -6.05 -11.88 -3.73
CA ASP A 441 -6.22 -13.34 -3.80
C ASP A 441 -7.33 -13.78 -4.76
N ASP A 442 -8.33 -12.93 -5.00
CA ASP A 442 -9.42 -13.16 -5.94
C ASP A 442 -9.11 -12.71 -7.39
N GLY A 443 -7.89 -12.22 -7.64
CA GLY A 443 -7.42 -11.71 -8.93
C GLY A 443 -7.75 -10.23 -9.19
N THR A 444 -8.50 -9.56 -8.31
CA THR A 444 -8.82 -8.14 -8.45
C THR A 444 -7.56 -7.28 -8.36
N ARG A 445 -7.40 -6.32 -9.26
CA ARG A 445 -6.24 -5.42 -9.30
C ARG A 445 -6.58 -4.03 -8.78
N VAL A 446 -5.80 -3.55 -7.81
CA VAL A 446 -5.90 -2.22 -7.20
C VAL A 446 -4.70 -1.36 -7.63
N GLN A 447 -4.91 -0.39 -8.51
CA GLN A 447 -3.84 0.49 -9.00
C GLN A 447 -3.62 1.73 -8.14
N ALA A 448 -4.60 2.10 -7.32
CA ALA A 448 -4.54 3.29 -6.50
C ALA A 448 -4.99 2.98 -5.08
N VAL A 449 -4.21 3.41 -4.11
CA VAL A 449 -4.48 3.21 -2.69
C VAL A 449 -4.42 4.55 -1.98
N GLU A 450 -5.55 4.99 -1.43
CA GLU A 450 -5.56 6.12 -0.51
C GLU A 450 -5.00 5.66 0.85
N VAL A 451 -3.91 6.29 1.26
CA VAL A 451 -3.20 5.98 2.50
C VAL A 451 -3.71 6.89 3.60
N PRO A 452 -4.21 6.32 4.72
CA PRO A 452 -4.54 7.11 5.90
C PRO A 452 -3.33 7.88 6.43
N THR A 453 -3.59 9.09 6.89
CA THR A 453 -2.59 9.95 7.54
C THR A 453 -2.98 10.24 8.98
N PHE A 454 -2.00 10.37 9.87
CA PHE A 454 -2.16 10.68 11.30
C PHE A 454 -1.36 11.93 11.69
N ASP A 455 -1.69 12.56 12.81
CA ASP A 455 -0.99 13.76 13.28
C ASP A 455 0.43 13.43 13.74
N ASP A 456 1.38 14.34 13.49
CA ASP A 456 2.73 14.24 14.03
C ASP A 456 2.71 14.21 15.57
N PRO A 457 3.17 13.12 16.21
CA PRO A 457 3.15 12.99 17.66
C PRO A 457 4.12 13.96 18.34
N SER A 458 5.06 14.55 17.59
CA SER A 458 5.99 15.55 18.10
C SER A 458 5.39 16.96 18.22
N GLY A 459 4.19 17.17 17.66
CA GLY A 459 3.42 18.41 17.78
C GLY A 459 3.77 19.50 16.76
N SER A 460 4.45 19.17 15.64
CA SER A 460 4.71 20.16 14.57
C SER A 460 3.45 20.60 13.83
N GLY A 461 2.35 19.84 13.95
CA GLY A 461 1.12 20.05 13.19
C GLY A 461 1.14 19.45 11.78
N ALA A 462 2.24 18.81 11.36
CA ALA A 462 2.29 18.05 10.13
C ALA A 462 1.44 16.77 10.23
N ARG A 463 0.96 16.30 9.07
CA ARG A 463 0.35 14.97 8.94
C ARG A 463 1.41 13.99 8.46
N LEU A 464 1.32 12.76 8.92
CA LEU A 464 2.26 11.68 8.60
C LEU A 464 1.51 10.49 8.02
N TYR A 465 2.22 9.64 7.29
CA TYR A 465 1.73 8.36 6.84
C TYR A 465 2.78 7.28 7.10
N ALA A 466 2.31 6.05 7.29
CA ALA A 466 3.16 4.87 7.36
C ALA A 466 2.43 3.70 6.70
N VAL A 467 3.11 3.04 5.77
CA VAL A 467 2.59 1.92 4.97
C VAL A 467 3.63 0.81 4.98
N GLN A 468 3.16 -0.41 5.13
CA GLN A 468 3.91 -1.63 4.86
C GLN A 468 3.26 -2.29 3.65
N LEU A 469 4.09 -2.67 2.68
CA LEU A 469 3.72 -3.52 1.55
C LEU A 469 4.41 -4.86 1.77
N ASP A 470 3.60 -5.91 1.87
CA ASP A 470 4.06 -7.27 2.06
C ASP A 470 4.60 -7.88 0.76
N GLU A 471 5.00 -9.12 0.91
CA GLU A 471 5.59 -9.92 -0.14
C GLU A 471 4.65 -10.24 -1.30
N ALA A 472 3.33 -10.32 -1.11
CA ALA A 472 2.41 -10.48 -2.23
C ALA A 472 2.32 -9.18 -3.05
N ALA A 473 2.36 -8.02 -2.37
CA ALA A 473 2.44 -6.72 -3.02
C ALA A 473 3.81 -6.50 -3.70
N VAL A 474 4.90 -7.04 -3.13
CA VAL A 474 6.28 -6.82 -3.59
C VAL A 474 6.74 -7.84 -4.62
N ARG A 475 6.55 -9.16 -4.43
CA ARG A 475 7.07 -10.22 -5.32
C ARG A 475 6.54 -10.17 -6.74
N HIS A 476 5.32 -9.68 -6.93
CA HIS A 476 4.76 -9.57 -8.28
C HIS A 476 5.36 -8.41 -9.07
N ASP A 477 6.10 -7.51 -8.42
CA ASP A 477 6.69 -6.33 -9.02
C ASP A 477 7.74 -5.66 -8.11
N PRO A 478 8.84 -6.35 -7.74
CA PRO A 478 9.79 -5.83 -6.76
C PRO A 478 10.40 -4.50 -7.21
N GLU A 479 10.39 -4.19 -8.51
CA GLU A 479 10.81 -2.90 -9.04
C GLU A 479 9.68 -1.93 -9.39
N GLY A 480 8.44 -2.35 -9.65
CA GLY A 480 7.33 -1.39 -9.82
C GLY A 480 6.82 -0.81 -8.51
N LEU A 481 7.30 -1.30 -7.37
CA LEU A 481 7.28 -0.57 -6.11
C LEU A 481 8.38 0.50 -5.99
N LEU A 482 9.43 0.48 -6.83
CA LEU A 482 10.26 1.66 -7.08
C LEU A 482 9.54 2.66 -8.00
N ASP A 483 8.69 2.16 -8.90
CA ASP A 483 7.82 3.00 -9.74
C ASP A 483 6.54 3.46 -9.02
N ALA A 484 6.28 3.01 -7.79
CA ALA A 484 5.12 3.43 -7.02
C ALA A 484 5.21 4.94 -6.75
N LEU A 485 4.24 5.69 -7.24
CA LEU A 485 4.20 7.13 -7.01
C LEU A 485 3.49 7.38 -5.69
N VAL A 486 4.18 8.01 -4.76
CA VAL A 486 3.55 8.53 -3.54
C VAL A 486 3.23 10.01 -3.77
N LEU A 487 1.94 10.32 -3.83
CA LEU A 487 1.40 11.61 -4.20
C LEU A 487 0.66 12.21 -3.01
N ALA A 488 0.96 13.45 -2.65
CA ALA A 488 0.10 14.25 -1.80
C ALA A 488 -0.93 14.96 -2.69
N VAL A 489 -2.20 14.90 -2.31
CA VAL A 489 -3.33 15.49 -3.05
C VAL A 489 -4.09 16.41 -2.11
N ASP A 490 -4.16 17.72 -2.43
CA ASP A 490 -4.98 18.66 -1.66
C ASP A 490 -6.39 18.69 -2.25
N PRO A 491 -7.42 18.25 -1.51
CA PRO A 491 -8.79 18.25 -2.03
C PRO A 491 -9.42 19.66 -2.09
N THR A 492 -8.80 20.67 -1.49
CA THR A 492 -9.32 22.05 -1.44
C THR A 492 -8.93 22.82 -2.69
N ASP A 493 -7.63 22.81 -3.00
CA ASP A 493 -7.06 23.55 -4.13
C ASP A 493 -6.82 22.64 -5.34
N GLY A 494 -6.95 21.32 -5.16
CA GLY A 494 -6.78 20.31 -6.20
C GLY A 494 -5.31 19.98 -6.51
N ASP A 495 -4.37 20.58 -5.80
CA ASP A 495 -2.94 20.44 -6.02
C ASP A 495 -2.44 19.00 -5.83
N VAL A 496 -1.49 18.59 -6.68
CA VAL A 496 -0.85 17.27 -6.63
C VAL A 496 0.66 17.44 -6.54
N PHE A 497 1.25 16.84 -5.51
CA PHE A 497 2.69 16.86 -5.26
C PHE A 497 3.27 15.44 -5.16
N SER A 498 4.29 15.14 -5.97
CA SER A 498 4.99 13.86 -5.91
C SER A 498 6.09 13.89 -4.86
N MET A 499 5.90 13.12 -3.79
CA MET A 499 6.86 13.01 -2.70
C MET A 499 8.10 12.20 -3.10
N SER A 500 7.96 11.31 -4.09
CA SER A 500 9.07 10.60 -4.74
C SER A 500 9.87 11.46 -5.72
N GLY A 501 9.40 12.67 -6.06
CA GLY A 501 10.04 13.54 -7.06
C GLY A 501 9.90 13.09 -8.51
N SER A 502 9.42 11.86 -8.76
CA SER A 502 9.34 11.25 -10.09
C SER A 502 8.19 11.77 -10.95
N CYS A 503 7.15 12.38 -10.37
CA CYS A 503 5.97 12.84 -11.10
C CYS A 503 5.55 14.27 -10.72
N ARG A 504 6.28 15.28 -11.18
CA ARG A 504 5.93 16.68 -10.87
C ARG A 504 4.68 17.13 -11.63
N GLY A 505 3.68 17.63 -10.90
CA GLY A 505 2.53 18.38 -11.45
C GLY A 505 1.80 17.67 -12.58
N LEU A 506 1.88 16.34 -12.63
CA LEU A 506 1.36 15.52 -13.72
C LEU A 506 1.85 16.01 -15.08
N SER A 507 3.13 16.42 -15.14
CA SER A 507 3.76 16.84 -16.38
C SER A 507 3.59 15.78 -17.46
N ARG A 508 3.58 16.22 -18.71
CA ARG A 508 3.46 15.33 -19.86
C ARG A 508 4.50 14.21 -19.84
N GLU A 509 5.73 14.50 -19.41
CA GLU A 509 6.78 13.48 -19.25
C GLU A 509 6.40 12.41 -18.21
N CYS A 510 5.82 12.80 -17.06
CA CYS A 510 5.34 11.82 -16.08
C CYS A 510 4.21 10.96 -16.66
N LEU A 511 3.23 11.59 -17.31
CA LEU A 511 2.08 10.89 -17.87
C LEU A 511 2.49 9.97 -19.03
N ASP A 512 3.36 10.42 -19.92
CA ASP A 512 3.94 9.61 -21.01
C ASP A 512 4.76 8.42 -20.46
N ALA A 513 5.38 8.56 -19.28
CA ALA A 513 6.11 7.48 -18.63
C ALA A 513 5.19 6.41 -18.01
N GLN A 514 3.91 6.71 -17.79
CA GLN A 514 2.94 5.73 -17.31
C GLN A 514 2.55 4.75 -18.45
N PRO A 515 2.26 3.47 -18.13
CA PRO A 515 1.91 2.45 -19.12
C PRO A 515 0.78 2.87 -20.08
N ASP A 516 -0.24 3.54 -19.56
CA ASP A 516 -1.47 3.95 -20.26
C ASP A 516 -1.51 5.45 -20.57
N GLY A 517 -0.35 6.13 -20.58
CA GLY A 517 -0.29 7.58 -20.72
C GLY A 517 -0.82 8.31 -19.48
N GLY A 518 -0.97 7.61 -18.36
CA GLY A 518 -1.40 8.18 -17.09
C GLY A 518 -2.91 8.36 -17.03
N ALA A 519 -3.67 7.78 -17.95
CA ALA A 519 -5.13 7.84 -17.93
C ALA A 519 -5.71 7.32 -16.60
N GLY A 520 -5.22 6.17 -16.13
CA GLY A 520 -5.58 5.56 -14.86
C GLY A 520 -5.11 6.39 -13.67
N LEU A 521 -3.90 6.95 -13.72
CA LEU A 521 -3.39 7.85 -12.70
C LEU A 521 -4.28 9.09 -12.55
N LEU A 522 -4.62 9.74 -13.68
CA LEU A 522 -5.52 10.89 -13.70
C LEU A 522 -6.92 10.51 -13.19
N ALA A 523 -7.45 9.33 -13.53
CA ALA A 523 -8.72 8.86 -12.99
C ALA A 523 -8.68 8.68 -11.46
N ALA A 524 -7.61 8.06 -10.94
CA ALA A 524 -7.40 7.89 -9.51
C ALA A 524 -7.29 9.23 -8.77
N LEU A 525 -6.56 10.19 -9.33
CA LEU A 525 -6.41 11.54 -8.77
C LEU A 525 -7.72 12.31 -8.75
N ARG A 526 -8.55 12.22 -9.79
CA ARG A 526 -9.92 12.80 -9.78
C ARG A 526 -10.77 12.19 -8.67
N SER A 527 -10.70 10.86 -8.50
CA SER A 527 -11.42 10.18 -7.41
C SER A 527 -10.93 10.61 -6.04
N ALA A 528 -9.67 11.01 -5.90
CA ALA A 528 -9.09 11.54 -4.68
C ALA A 528 -9.42 13.04 -4.45
N GLY A 529 -10.07 13.71 -5.42
CA GLY A 529 -10.47 15.11 -5.34
C GLY A 529 -9.47 16.12 -5.94
N ALA A 530 -8.49 15.67 -6.74
CA ALA A 530 -7.56 16.57 -7.42
C ALA A 530 -8.24 17.39 -8.52
N ASP A 531 -7.86 18.67 -8.67
CA ASP A 531 -8.22 19.48 -9.84
C ASP A 531 -7.20 19.21 -10.95
N LEU A 532 -7.68 18.52 -11.99
CA LEU A 532 -6.86 18.12 -13.11
C LEU A 532 -7.12 18.99 -14.35
N THR A 533 -7.61 20.22 -14.16
CA THR A 533 -7.85 21.15 -15.26
C THR A 533 -6.57 21.38 -16.06
N GLY A 534 -6.55 20.92 -17.32
CA GLY A 534 -5.40 21.04 -18.23
C GLY A 534 -4.41 19.87 -18.19
N ALA A 535 -4.61 18.88 -17.31
CA ALA A 535 -3.89 17.61 -17.35
C ALA A 535 -4.59 16.66 -18.34
N GLU A 536 -3.92 16.39 -19.46
CA GLU A 536 -4.36 15.44 -20.48
C GLU A 536 -3.52 14.16 -20.41
N PRO A 537 -4.11 12.97 -20.61
CA PRO A 537 -3.34 11.76 -20.77
C PRO A 537 -2.23 11.94 -21.81
N GLY A 538 -1.04 11.44 -21.46
CA GLY A 538 0.07 11.30 -22.36
C GLY A 538 -0.19 10.29 -23.48
N ALA A 539 0.77 10.12 -24.36
CA ALA A 539 0.73 9.08 -25.40
C ALA A 539 0.80 7.67 -24.82
N GLY A 540 1.34 7.53 -23.60
CA GLY A 540 1.59 6.24 -22.98
C GLY A 540 2.55 5.38 -23.77
N VAL A 541 2.47 4.06 -23.57
CA VAL A 541 3.26 3.14 -24.38
C VAL A 541 2.44 2.73 -25.61
N THR A 542 2.89 3.16 -26.78
CA THR A 542 2.21 2.86 -28.03
C THR A 542 2.58 1.47 -28.56
N PRO A 543 1.63 0.72 -29.15
CA PRO A 543 1.93 -0.53 -29.82
C PRO A 543 3.03 -0.38 -30.87
N PRO A 544 3.89 -1.39 -31.09
CA PRO A 544 4.90 -1.36 -32.13
C PRO A 544 4.23 -1.13 -33.50
N ALA A 545 4.63 -0.06 -34.17
CA ALA A 545 4.05 0.33 -35.45
C ALA A 545 4.35 -0.70 -36.57
N GLY A 546 3.46 -0.74 -37.57
CA GLY A 546 3.62 -1.55 -38.78
C GLY A 546 3.28 -3.04 -38.59
N PRO A 547 3.56 -3.87 -39.60
CA PRO A 547 3.22 -5.29 -39.58
C PRO A 547 3.91 -6.03 -38.43
N SER A 548 3.29 -7.12 -37.97
CA SER A 548 3.85 -8.01 -36.96
C SER A 548 5.23 -8.52 -37.35
N SER A 549 6.17 -8.49 -36.41
CA SER A 549 7.42 -9.25 -36.52
C SER A 549 7.37 -10.60 -35.83
N ALA A 550 6.27 -10.94 -35.18
CA ALA A 550 6.10 -12.28 -34.68
C ALA A 550 5.96 -13.27 -35.85
N THR A 551 6.48 -14.48 -35.68
CA THR A 551 6.32 -15.57 -36.64
C THR A 551 5.48 -16.68 -36.03
N THR A 552 4.57 -17.26 -36.81
CA THR A 552 3.81 -18.44 -36.41
C THR A 552 4.75 -19.62 -36.25
N VAL A 553 4.83 -20.18 -35.04
CA VAL A 553 5.64 -21.37 -34.73
C VAL A 553 4.81 -22.64 -34.73
N ALA A 554 3.49 -22.50 -34.53
CA ALA A 554 2.49 -23.56 -34.70
C ALA A 554 1.09 -22.95 -34.81
N ASP A 555 0.08 -23.78 -35.05
CA ASP A 555 -1.32 -23.35 -35.08
C ASP A 555 -1.69 -22.60 -33.79
N GLY A 556 -2.20 -21.37 -33.95
CA GLY A 556 -2.57 -20.51 -32.84
C GLY A 556 -1.42 -20.03 -31.96
N THR A 557 -0.16 -20.22 -32.36
CA THR A 557 1.01 -19.83 -31.55
C THR A 557 2.03 -19.03 -32.38
N SER A 558 2.39 -17.85 -31.89
CA SER A 558 3.38 -16.96 -32.50
C SER A 558 4.51 -16.61 -31.52
N ALA A 559 5.69 -16.32 -32.04
CA ALA A 559 6.87 -15.98 -31.25
C ALA A 559 7.58 -14.73 -31.77
N ALA A 560 8.12 -13.93 -30.87
CA ALA A 560 8.95 -12.78 -31.21
C ALA A 560 10.25 -13.23 -31.89
N THR A 561 10.59 -12.62 -33.03
CA THR A 561 11.81 -12.93 -33.78
C THR A 561 12.91 -11.89 -33.64
N LYS A 562 12.57 -10.71 -33.13
CA LYS A 562 13.49 -9.59 -32.95
C LYS A 562 13.05 -8.68 -31.81
N LEU A 563 14.05 -8.07 -31.18
CA LEU A 563 13.87 -6.91 -30.31
C LEU A 563 13.85 -5.67 -31.21
N ARG A 564 12.79 -4.86 -31.12
CA ARG A 564 12.66 -3.58 -31.84
C ARG A 564 13.19 -2.43 -30.99
N ASP A 565 13.45 -1.29 -31.63
CA ASP A 565 13.85 -0.03 -31.00
C ASP A 565 13.02 0.21 -29.71
N ASP A 566 13.70 0.51 -28.60
CA ASP A 566 13.17 0.58 -27.22
C ASP A 566 12.85 -0.75 -26.53
N ASP A 567 13.61 -1.80 -26.84
CA ASP A 567 13.55 -3.10 -26.17
C ASP A 567 12.14 -3.77 -26.28
N VAL A 568 11.44 -3.59 -27.41
CA VAL A 568 10.09 -4.14 -27.62
C VAL A 568 10.10 -5.51 -28.30
N LEU A 569 9.38 -6.48 -27.73
CA LEU A 569 9.13 -7.80 -28.32
C LEU A 569 7.68 -7.90 -28.80
N ASP A 570 7.53 -7.99 -30.11
CA ASP A 570 6.25 -8.15 -30.76
C ASP A 570 5.83 -9.63 -30.79
N LEU A 571 4.71 -9.97 -30.14
CA LEU A 571 4.23 -11.35 -30.01
C LEU A 571 3.15 -11.72 -31.03
N GLY A 572 2.64 -10.77 -31.81
CA GLY A 572 1.63 -11.02 -32.83
C GLY A 572 0.27 -10.41 -32.50
N GLU A 573 -0.80 -11.01 -33.00
CA GLU A 573 -2.15 -10.49 -32.85
C GLU A 573 -3.07 -11.52 -32.19
N LEU A 574 -3.92 -11.04 -31.28
CA LEU A 574 -4.99 -11.81 -30.65
C LEU A 574 -6.30 -11.02 -30.75
N ASP A 575 -7.32 -11.64 -31.35
CA ASP A 575 -8.62 -11.01 -31.65
C ASP A 575 -8.51 -9.64 -32.37
N GLY A 576 -7.51 -9.48 -33.25
CA GLY A 576 -7.29 -8.24 -34.00
C GLY A 576 -6.54 -7.14 -33.23
N GLU A 577 -6.08 -7.40 -32.01
CA GLU A 577 -5.26 -6.48 -31.24
C GLU A 577 -3.81 -6.99 -31.14
N ARG A 578 -2.87 -6.05 -31.20
CA ARG A 578 -1.44 -6.35 -31.13
C ARG A 578 -1.05 -6.73 -29.71
N VAL A 579 -0.42 -7.88 -29.51
CA VAL A 579 0.15 -8.29 -28.22
C VAL A 579 1.67 -8.16 -28.29
N TRP A 580 2.26 -7.54 -27.28
CA TRP A 580 3.68 -7.23 -27.28
C TRP A 580 4.20 -7.02 -25.86
N LEU A 581 5.52 -7.15 -25.68
CA LEU A 581 6.21 -6.90 -24.43
C LEU A 581 7.14 -5.71 -24.59
N ARG A 582 7.24 -4.89 -23.56
CA ARG A 582 8.38 -3.98 -23.38
C ARG A 582 9.38 -4.64 -22.44
N ALA A 583 10.56 -4.98 -22.92
CA ALA A 583 11.63 -5.48 -22.08
C ALA A 583 12.25 -4.29 -21.32
N ARG A 584 12.02 -4.23 -20.01
CA ARG A 584 12.80 -3.35 -19.14
C ARG A 584 13.90 -4.17 -18.48
N THR A 585 15.12 -3.64 -18.49
CA THR A 585 16.27 -4.30 -17.85
C THR A 585 16.81 -3.40 -16.76
N PHE A 586 17.06 -3.98 -15.58
CA PHE A 586 17.57 -3.27 -14.42
C PHE A 586 18.75 -4.05 -13.85
N GLY A 587 19.96 -3.53 -14.10
CA GLY A 587 21.17 -4.33 -13.91
C GLY A 587 21.09 -5.61 -14.73
N ASP A 588 21.06 -6.74 -14.04
CA ASP A 588 20.99 -8.09 -14.62
C ASP A 588 19.58 -8.70 -14.57
N THR A 589 18.56 -7.96 -14.14
CA THR A 589 17.16 -8.42 -14.10
C THR A 589 16.40 -7.94 -15.33
N TRP A 590 15.60 -8.83 -15.93
CA TRP A 590 14.61 -8.53 -16.98
C TRP A 590 13.20 -8.55 -16.40
N ALA A 591 12.53 -7.39 -16.43
CA ALA A 591 11.16 -7.18 -15.97
C ALA A 591 10.27 -6.79 -17.18
N PRO A 592 9.72 -7.78 -17.91
CA PRO A 592 8.91 -7.52 -19.09
C PRO A 592 7.51 -7.00 -18.74
N LEU A 593 7.05 -5.99 -19.47
CA LEU A 593 5.68 -5.47 -19.38
C LEU A 593 4.85 -5.95 -20.56
N LEU A 594 3.77 -6.68 -20.29
CA LEU A 594 2.87 -7.25 -21.28
C LEU A 594 1.68 -6.33 -21.59
N PHE A 595 1.51 -6.04 -22.87
CA PHE A 595 0.46 -5.20 -23.41
C PHE A 595 -0.37 -5.93 -24.47
N ARG A 596 -1.64 -5.55 -24.57
CA ARG A 596 -2.56 -5.89 -25.66
C ARG A 596 -3.19 -4.59 -26.15
N GLY A 597 -2.92 -4.23 -27.40
CA GLY A 597 -3.11 -2.87 -27.86
C GLY A 597 -2.24 -1.92 -27.03
N ASP A 598 -2.83 -0.83 -26.57
CA ASP A 598 -2.28 0.14 -25.62
C ASP A 598 -2.52 -0.24 -24.14
N ALA A 599 -3.31 -1.29 -23.88
CA ALA A 599 -3.67 -1.69 -22.53
C ALA A 599 -2.62 -2.61 -21.90
N LEU A 600 -2.09 -2.21 -20.73
CA LEU A 600 -1.30 -3.07 -19.86
C LEU A 600 -2.18 -4.21 -19.33
N GLN A 601 -1.74 -5.45 -19.48
CA GLN A 601 -2.52 -6.63 -19.09
C GLN A 601 -2.52 -6.86 -17.58
N GLN A 602 -3.59 -7.45 -17.02
CA GLN A 602 -3.60 -7.81 -15.60
C GLN A 602 -2.66 -8.98 -15.33
N GLY A 603 -2.58 -9.98 -16.21
CA GLY A 603 -1.55 -11.00 -16.12
C GLY A 603 -0.20 -10.48 -16.62
N GLN A 604 0.76 -10.29 -15.71
CA GLN A 604 2.14 -9.90 -16.09
C GLN A 604 3.09 -11.10 -15.97
N PRO A 605 4.02 -11.30 -16.92
CA PRO A 605 5.05 -12.31 -16.77
C PRO A 605 5.99 -11.95 -15.61
N GLY A 606 6.35 -12.94 -14.81
CA GLY A 606 7.31 -12.73 -13.72
C GLY A 606 8.70 -12.31 -14.21
N GLU A 607 9.42 -11.59 -13.35
CA GLU A 607 10.79 -11.12 -13.58
C GLU A 607 11.79 -12.26 -13.74
N ARG A 608 12.92 -11.96 -14.39
CA ARG A 608 13.93 -12.94 -14.76
C ARG A 608 15.33 -12.41 -14.49
N ASP A 609 16.07 -13.11 -13.64
CA ASP A 609 17.51 -12.90 -13.49
C ASP A 609 18.25 -13.42 -14.74
N LEU A 610 18.85 -12.51 -15.50
CA LEU A 610 19.64 -12.80 -16.70
C LEU A 610 21.04 -13.35 -16.36
N THR A 611 21.43 -13.43 -15.09
CA THR A 611 22.68 -14.07 -14.64
C THR A 611 22.48 -15.47 -14.09
N SER A 612 21.25 -15.84 -13.72
CA SER A 612 20.95 -17.17 -13.17
C SER A 612 21.51 -18.28 -14.08
N PRO A 613 22.22 -19.28 -13.53
CA PRO A 613 22.78 -20.39 -14.32
C PRO A 613 21.72 -21.39 -14.79
N GLY A 614 20.48 -21.29 -14.30
CA GLY A 614 19.38 -22.18 -14.66
C GLY A 614 18.57 -21.66 -15.85
N ALA A 615 17.92 -22.59 -16.57
CA ALA A 615 16.80 -22.22 -17.43
C ALA A 615 15.67 -21.70 -16.54
N SER A 616 14.93 -20.69 -17.01
CA SER A 616 13.70 -20.27 -16.33
C SER A 616 12.66 -19.87 -17.36
N SER A 617 11.39 -20.21 -17.10
CA SER A 617 10.27 -19.74 -17.90
C SER A 617 9.13 -19.17 -17.03
N SER A 618 8.47 -18.12 -17.53
CA SER A 618 7.23 -17.55 -16.94
C SER A 618 6.09 -17.73 -17.91
N THR A 619 4.90 -17.90 -17.35
CA THR A 619 3.66 -17.92 -18.11
C THR A 619 2.71 -16.88 -17.51
N ALA A 620 2.08 -16.08 -18.36
CA ALA A 620 1.07 -15.10 -17.98
C ALA A 620 -0.16 -15.26 -18.86
N ALA A 621 -1.34 -15.38 -18.25
CA ALA A 621 -2.59 -15.37 -18.99
C ALA A 621 -2.94 -13.93 -19.41
N LEU A 622 -3.46 -13.76 -20.62
CA LEU A 622 -4.04 -12.50 -21.08
C LEU A 622 -5.45 -12.34 -20.52
N ASP A 623 -5.89 -11.09 -20.41
CA ASP A 623 -7.19 -10.77 -19.83
C ASP A 623 -8.32 -11.43 -20.63
N GLY A 624 -9.28 -12.02 -19.89
CA GLY A 624 -10.35 -12.83 -20.47
C GLY A 624 -9.97 -14.26 -20.84
N GLY A 625 -8.74 -14.71 -20.53
CA GLY A 625 -8.29 -16.10 -20.64
C GLY A 625 -8.19 -16.64 -22.08
N ARG A 626 -8.22 -15.76 -23.08
CA ARG A 626 -8.22 -16.15 -24.50
C ARG A 626 -6.83 -16.38 -25.09
N GLY A 627 -5.79 -16.00 -24.36
CA GLY A 627 -4.42 -16.27 -24.76
C GLY A 627 -3.49 -16.31 -23.57
N VAL A 628 -2.30 -16.84 -23.82
CA VAL A 628 -1.26 -17.03 -22.81
C VAL A 628 0.07 -16.63 -23.42
N VAL A 629 0.87 -15.88 -22.65
CA VAL A 629 2.23 -15.50 -23.01
C VAL A 629 3.21 -16.31 -22.19
N ARG A 630 4.20 -16.93 -22.86
CA ARG A 630 5.30 -17.64 -22.20
C ARG A 630 6.63 -17.01 -22.56
N LEU A 631 7.47 -16.80 -21.54
CA LEU A 631 8.82 -16.27 -21.68
C LEU A 631 9.82 -17.30 -21.23
N GLY A 632 11.01 -17.31 -21.82
CA GLY A 632 12.11 -18.13 -21.36
C GLY A 632 13.45 -17.42 -21.48
N VAL A 633 14.39 -17.74 -20.59
CA VAL A 633 15.78 -17.25 -20.61
C VAL A 633 16.76 -18.42 -20.71
N SER A 634 17.75 -18.32 -21.60
CA SER A 634 18.79 -19.33 -21.78
C SER A 634 19.62 -19.50 -20.50
N PRO A 635 20.17 -20.69 -20.18
CA PRO A 635 20.96 -20.93 -18.96
C PRO A 635 22.28 -20.15 -18.88
N GLY A 636 22.81 -19.73 -20.02
CA GLY A 636 24.05 -18.96 -20.09
C GLY A 636 24.11 -18.03 -21.30
N ALA A 637 25.23 -17.33 -21.43
CA ALA A 637 25.55 -16.54 -22.61
C ALA A 637 25.85 -17.44 -23.82
N GLY A 638 25.73 -16.88 -25.02
CA GLY A 638 26.05 -17.56 -26.29
C GLY A 638 24.83 -17.90 -27.15
N ALA A 639 25.06 -18.65 -28.22
CA ALA A 639 24.06 -18.95 -29.25
C ALA A 639 23.16 -20.14 -28.87
N TRP A 640 22.55 -20.08 -27.69
CA TRP A 640 21.58 -21.08 -27.24
C TRP A 640 20.34 -21.09 -28.13
N ARG A 641 19.81 -22.29 -28.41
CA ARG A 641 18.56 -22.49 -29.16
C ARG A 641 17.47 -22.95 -28.18
N ALA A 642 16.28 -22.36 -28.29
CA ALA A 642 15.15 -22.67 -27.42
C ALA A 642 14.20 -23.66 -28.10
N PHE A 643 13.60 -24.54 -27.32
CA PHE A 643 12.61 -25.51 -27.75
C PHE A 643 11.45 -25.58 -26.75
N VAL A 644 10.26 -25.88 -27.26
CA VAL A 644 9.16 -26.39 -26.44
C VAL A 644 8.88 -27.82 -26.88
N TRP A 645 8.93 -28.74 -25.93
CA TRP A 645 8.61 -30.14 -26.13
C TRP A 645 7.19 -30.44 -25.68
N LEU A 646 6.46 -31.16 -26.53
CA LEU A 646 5.11 -31.65 -26.25
C LEU A 646 5.12 -33.17 -26.11
N PRO A 647 4.49 -33.72 -25.06
CA PRO A 647 4.43 -35.16 -24.89
C PRO A 647 3.66 -35.79 -26.07
N PRO A 648 4.02 -37.01 -26.48
CA PRO A 648 3.39 -37.70 -27.60
C PRO A 648 1.86 -37.86 -27.49
N ALA A 649 1.34 -37.83 -26.26
CA ALA A 649 -0.09 -37.94 -25.98
C ALA A 649 -0.89 -36.63 -26.23
N ALA A 650 -0.23 -35.47 -26.27
CA ALA A 650 -0.88 -34.18 -26.49
C ALA A 650 -1.09 -33.93 -27.99
N ALA A 651 -0.03 -33.98 -28.81
CA ALA A 651 -0.14 -33.63 -30.23
C ALA A 651 -0.42 -34.85 -31.14
N ARG A 652 -1.08 -34.63 -32.28
CA ARG A 652 -1.12 -35.55 -33.44
C ARG A 652 0.26 -35.66 -34.10
N GLY A 653 1.24 -36.19 -33.37
CA GLY A 653 2.65 -36.34 -33.76
C GLY A 653 3.63 -35.57 -32.87
N GLY A 654 3.52 -35.69 -31.53
CA GLY A 654 4.37 -34.99 -30.56
C GLY A 654 5.87 -35.00 -30.85
N GLY A 655 6.56 -33.99 -30.31
CA GLY A 655 7.98 -33.74 -30.54
C GLY A 655 8.39 -32.34 -30.07
N ALA A 656 9.65 -31.98 -30.30
CA ALA A 656 10.20 -30.67 -29.96
C ALA A 656 10.01 -29.65 -31.10
N VAL A 657 9.50 -28.47 -30.78
CA VAL A 657 9.37 -27.33 -31.68
C VAL A 657 10.43 -26.30 -31.34
N GLU A 658 11.31 -25.98 -32.30
CA GLU A 658 12.28 -24.90 -32.12
C GLU A 658 11.58 -23.54 -32.07
N LEU A 659 12.00 -22.72 -31.12
CA LEU A 659 11.48 -21.37 -30.93
C LEU A 659 12.50 -20.32 -31.38
N PRO A 660 12.04 -19.24 -32.04
CA PRO A 660 12.88 -18.07 -32.25
C PRO A 660 13.42 -17.54 -30.92
N THR A 661 14.70 -17.12 -30.94
CA THR A 661 15.33 -16.47 -29.79
C THR A 661 15.84 -15.10 -30.19
N VAL A 662 15.79 -14.17 -29.25
CA VAL A 662 16.32 -12.82 -29.37
C VAL A 662 17.41 -12.62 -28.34
N GLU A 663 18.40 -11.79 -28.65
CA GLU A 663 19.48 -11.48 -27.72
C GLU A 663 19.10 -10.27 -26.86
N LEU A 664 19.09 -10.44 -25.54
CA LEU A 664 18.83 -9.40 -24.55
C LEU A 664 19.99 -9.40 -23.56
N ARG A 665 20.78 -8.31 -23.54
CA ARG A 665 21.94 -8.15 -22.64
C ARG A 665 22.94 -9.33 -22.67
N GLY A 666 23.15 -9.94 -23.83
CA GLY A 666 24.08 -11.06 -24.01
C GLY A 666 23.53 -12.44 -23.63
N ARG A 667 22.25 -12.52 -23.24
CA ARG A 667 21.49 -13.77 -23.05
C ARG A 667 20.50 -13.97 -24.18
N ARG A 668 20.13 -15.22 -24.46
CA ARG A 668 19.06 -15.54 -25.40
C ARG A 668 17.76 -15.64 -24.62
N VAL A 669 16.73 -14.98 -25.11
CA VAL A 669 15.38 -15.06 -24.54
C VAL A 669 14.39 -15.47 -25.62
N THR A 670 13.32 -16.14 -25.21
CA THR A 670 12.17 -16.48 -26.06
C THR A 670 10.92 -15.85 -25.48
N ALA A 671 10.00 -15.44 -26.33
CA ALA A 671 8.70 -14.89 -25.94
C ALA A 671 7.63 -15.33 -26.94
N LEU A 672 6.60 -15.99 -26.44
CA LEU A 672 5.56 -16.66 -27.22
C LEU A 672 4.20 -16.15 -26.82
N LEU A 673 3.29 -16.05 -27.77
CA LEU A 673 1.86 -15.87 -27.57
C LEU A 673 1.13 -17.10 -28.12
N ALA A 674 0.27 -17.68 -27.31
CA ALA A 674 -0.65 -18.72 -27.72
C ALA A 674 -2.11 -18.30 -27.54
N GLN A 675 -2.95 -18.70 -28.48
CA GLN A 675 -4.41 -18.62 -28.36
C GLN A 675 -4.89 -19.81 -27.53
N ALA A 676 -5.82 -19.59 -26.59
CA ALA A 676 -6.33 -20.65 -25.75
C ALA A 676 -7.36 -21.53 -26.51
N PRO A 677 -7.36 -22.86 -26.29
CA PRO A 677 -6.36 -23.66 -25.59
C PRO A 677 -5.28 -24.17 -26.56
N SER A 678 -4.08 -23.59 -26.54
CA SER A 678 -2.93 -24.13 -27.27
C SER A 678 -2.14 -25.07 -26.36
N GLU A 679 -1.91 -26.29 -26.81
CA GLU A 679 -1.11 -27.29 -26.09
C GLU A 679 0.34 -26.84 -25.85
N LEU A 680 0.88 -25.96 -26.71
CA LEU A 680 2.27 -25.46 -26.61
C LEU A 680 2.54 -24.60 -25.38
N VAL A 681 1.51 -23.96 -24.84
CA VAL A 681 1.67 -22.99 -23.76
C VAL A 681 0.92 -23.42 -22.51
N ASP A 682 0.25 -24.57 -22.56
CA ASP A 682 -0.27 -25.22 -21.36
C ASP A 682 0.92 -25.62 -20.45
N PRO A 683 1.09 -24.98 -19.29
CA PRO A 683 2.21 -25.26 -18.39
C PRO A 683 2.15 -26.69 -17.83
N SER A 684 1.00 -27.37 -17.91
CA SER A 684 0.88 -28.77 -17.51
C SER A 684 1.44 -29.74 -18.53
N ASN A 685 1.56 -29.33 -19.80
CA ASN A 685 1.91 -30.21 -20.92
C ASN A 685 3.19 -29.81 -21.67
N GLY A 686 3.49 -28.52 -21.83
CA GLY A 686 4.66 -28.05 -22.58
C GLY A 686 5.89 -27.83 -21.72
N VAL A 687 7.00 -28.49 -22.04
CA VAL A 687 8.28 -28.34 -21.32
C VAL A 687 9.27 -27.50 -22.13
N SER A 688 9.84 -26.44 -21.55
CA SER A 688 10.88 -25.67 -22.21
C SER A 688 12.23 -26.38 -22.08
N ALA A 689 12.98 -26.40 -23.18
CA ALA A 689 14.33 -26.90 -23.23
C ALA A 689 15.24 -25.93 -23.99
N TRP A 690 16.51 -25.94 -23.65
CA TRP A 690 17.55 -25.13 -24.27
C TRP A 690 18.69 -26.02 -24.72
N VAL A 691 19.19 -25.80 -25.94
CA VAL A 691 20.34 -26.51 -26.48
C VAL A 691 21.49 -25.54 -26.64
N SER A 692 22.63 -25.86 -26.02
CA SER A 692 23.85 -25.08 -26.10
C SER A 692 24.51 -25.21 -27.49
N PRO A 693 25.48 -24.34 -27.83
CA PRO A 693 26.24 -24.48 -29.07
C PRO A 693 27.00 -25.81 -29.23
N ASP A 694 27.38 -26.45 -28.12
CA ASP A 694 28.06 -27.75 -28.07
C ASP A 694 27.09 -28.96 -27.96
N GLY A 695 25.78 -28.72 -27.92
CA GLY A 695 24.75 -29.75 -27.97
C GLY A 695 24.32 -30.30 -26.60
N GLU A 696 24.69 -29.63 -25.51
CA GLU A 696 24.15 -29.87 -24.17
C GLU A 696 22.68 -29.45 -24.13
N VAL A 697 21.83 -30.30 -23.56
CA VAL A 697 20.40 -30.03 -23.42
C VAL A 697 20.08 -29.73 -21.97
N VAL A 698 19.55 -28.54 -21.71
CA VAL A 698 19.04 -28.13 -20.40
C VAL A 698 17.54 -28.05 -20.45
N VAL A 699 16.86 -28.84 -19.62
CA VAL A 699 15.41 -28.90 -19.53
C VAL A 699 14.96 -28.12 -18.29
N GLU A 700 13.96 -27.28 -18.43
CA GLU A 700 13.39 -26.51 -17.32
C GLU A 700 12.87 -27.43 -16.21
N GLY A 701 13.23 -27.14 -14.96
CA GLY A 701 12.88 -27.93 -13.79
C GLY A 701 13.81 -29.13 -13.54
N CYS A 702 14.81 -29.33 -14.39
CA CYS A 702 15.85 -30.35 -14.23
C CYS A 702 17.23 -29.73 -13.90
N GLU A 703 17.26 -28.50 -13.36
CA GLU A 703 18.51 -27.81 -13.07
C GLU A 703 19.35 -28.62 -12.07
N GLY A 704 20.59 -28.93 -12.46
CA GLY A 704 21.52 -29.71 -11.63
C GLY A 704 21.35 -31.23 -11.70
N LEU A 705 20.39 -31.73 -12.47
CA LEU A 705 20.24 -33.16 -12.77
C LEU A 705 20.99 -33.54 -14.06
N GLY A 706 21.52 -34.75 -14.11
CA GLY A 706 21.99 -35.32 -15.38
C GLY A 706 20.82 -35.63 -16.32
N GLU A 707 21.06 -35.67 -17.63
CA GLU A 707 20.02 -35.95 -18.64
C GLU A 707 19.21 -37.22 -18.33
N ALA A 708 19.89 -38.31 -17.96
CA ALA A 708 19.22 -39.57 -17.60
C ALA A 708 18.35 -39.46 -16.34
N GLU A 709 18.72 -38.60 -15.39
CA GLU A 709 17.95 -38.35 -14.18
C GLU A 709 16.73 -37.48 -14.48
N CYS A 710 16.88 -36.47 -15.35
CA CYS A 710 15.77 -35.65 -15.83
C CYS A 710 14.72 -36.48 -16.58
N GLU A 711 15.17 -37.36 -17.48
CA GLU A 711 14.34 -38.32 -18.20
C GLU A 711 13.55 -39.24 -17.23
N ALA A 712 14.23 -39.73 -16.18
CA ALA A 712 13.62 -40.58 -15.16
C ALA A 712 12.65 -39.83 -14.23
N ALA A 713 12.81 -38.51 -14.05
CA ALA A 713 11.96 -37.66 -13.21
C ALA A 713 10.57 -37.36 -13.82
N GLY A 714 10.18 -38.08 -14.88
CA GLY A 714 8.84 -38.00 -15.46
C GLY A 714 8.77 -37.24 -16.79
N ARG A 715 9.90 -37.03 -17.47
CA ARG A 715 9.98 -36.40 -18.80
C ARG A 715 10.60 -37.32 -19.86
N PRO A 716 10.14 -38.58 -20.01
CA PRO A 716 10.77 -39.52 -20.94
C PRO A 716 10.65 -39.06 -22.40
N GLY A 717 11.77 -39.06 -23.13
CA GLY A 717 11.91 -38.70 -24.54
C GLY A 717 12.28 -37.24 -24.81
N VAL A 718 12.26 -36.36 -23.81
CA VAL A 718 12.44 -34.92 -24.03
C VAL A 718 13.81 -34.58 -24.62
N VAL A 719 14.88 -35.17 -24.10
CA VAL A 719 16.26 -34.88 -24.52
C VAL A 719 16.50 -35.42 -25.93
N ASP A 720 16.05 -36.64 -26.20
CA ASP A 720 16.21 -37.27 -27.51
C ASP A 720 15.42 -36.53 -28.60
N ASP A 721 14.18 -36.14 -28.32
CA ASP A 721 13.34 -35.39 -29.25
C ASP A 721 13.90 -33.99 -29.53
N VAL A 722 14.39 -33.29 -28.49
CA VAL A 722 15.01 -31.97 -28.64
C VAL A 722 16.31 -32.06 -29.45
N ARG A 723 17.14 -33.08 -29.21
CA ARG A 723 18.35 -33.31 -30.02
C ARG A 723 18.02 -33.68 -31.45
N ALA A 724 16.98 -34.48 -31.67
CA ALA A 724 16.54 -34.85 -33.01
C ALA A 724 16.02 -33.64 -33.77
N ALA A 725 15.29 -32.73 -33.12
CA ALA A 725 14.84 -31.47 -33.72
C ALA A 725 15.97 -30.46 -33.95
N TRP A 726 17.02 -30.51 -33.14
CA TRP A 726 18.18 -29.62 -33.25
C TRP A 726 19.10 -29.93 -34.45
N ARG A 727 19.28 -31.22 -34.76
CA ARG A 727 20.12 -31.75 -35.85
C ARG A 727 19.48 -31.56 -37.22
#